data_AF-Q68VD9-F1
#
_entry.id   AF-Q68VD9-F1
#
_cell.length_a   1.000
_cell.length_b   1.000
_cell.length_c   1.000
_cell.angle_alpha   90.00
_cell.angle_beta   90.00
_cell.angle_gamma   90.00
#
_symmetry.space_group_name_H-M   'P 1'
#
loop_
_entity.id
_entity.type
_entity.pdbx_description
1 polymer ?
#
loop_
_entity_poly.entity_id
_entity_poly.type
_entity_poly.pdbx_seq_one_letter_code
_entity_poly.pdbx_strand_id
1 'polypeptide(L)'
;MAINPNCNLIAVVGGKGGVGKSVFAANFACTIMNELRSQVLLIDADARSVGDQNVIMGLKPQKTLKELASFQGSLNSQPMNTLVTMHQSGLAYLGAVRGPEESLNINPDLLGKLVEFFSRAYKFIIVDVGTELGPAQMAVLQEATAIMIVTTPEVLVVTQTQRLVNELLSATLPKDMFQLVINKASPTGLSPQTISNQLQLPFLGIIPQDEATSMMSLQKYTPFVISAPKAPVTAAYYDVARKLTGGILQRLKTLSRPKPAPAAAAAAGDSASTGSTQGMDARTLLKIRIHNELIRTVDLKKLLVDGKQDENKEKEVREKTKREITLIVDREAPDVAREERSKLIKEVLEEALGLGPLEDLLADPDVTEIMVNGNKRVFVEKSGKVQLSPVTFTSNDHLRRIIERIVTPLGRQINDSTPYVDARLKDGSRVNAVIEPLAIDGPALTIRKFKKGGITAEKYIGYGSITKNMIDFLRICVENGLNVVISGGTGSGKTSLLNMLSSFIPSNERVITVEDAAELQLQQEHVVRLETRPASMEGSNAIHIRDLIKNALRMRPDRIIVGECRDGAALDMLQAMNTGHDGSMTTTHANSPRECVARLETLCMMSGMDLPMRAIREQIAGAVNLIVQISRLSDGSRKILSITEVAGMQGDVVTLAEIFRFKETGYDKNRKIQGVFQATGTIPSFIQKLSDKGVVIPREIFANDPNAGTPAAAAAAKPPIPAAMAPKMPGVAPVKKSG
;
A
#
# COMPACT_ATOMS: atom_id res chain seq x y z
N MET A 1 20.52 31.60 8.25
CA MET A 1 21.72 31.11 8.96
C MET A 1 22.51 30.27 7.97
N ALA A 2 23.82 30.44 7.86
CA ALA A 2 24.61 29.85 6.76
C ALA A 2 25.92 29.29 7.31
N ILE A 3 26.37 28.18 6.73
CA ILE A 3 27.69 27.58 7.03
C ILE A 3 28.78 28.63 6.87
N ASN A 4 29.77 28.62 7.76
CA ASN A 4 30.90 29.53 7.68
C ASN A 4 31.57 29.42 6.29
N PRO A 5 31.75 30.54 5.55
CA PRO A 5 32.29 30.50 4.19
C PRO A 5 33.70 29.91 4.11
N ASN A 6 34.46 29.91 5.21
CA ASN A 6 35.78 29.32 5.29
C ASN A 6 35.76 27.80 5.52
N CYS A 7 34.61 27.22 5.88
CA CYS A 7 34.41 25.77 6.01
C CYS A 7 34.07 25.14 4.65
N ASN A 8 34.54 23.92 4.43
CA ASN A 8 34.11 23.05 3.33
C ASN A 8 33.28 21.91 3.93
N LEU A 9 31.98 21.92 3.69
CA LEU A 9 31.10 20.79 4.03
C LEU A 9 31.11 19.78 2.87
N ILE A 10 31.51 18.54 3.14
CA ILE A 10 31.56 17.46 2.16
C ILE A 10 30.64 16.34 2.63
N ALA A 11 29.58 16.06 1.88
CA ALA A 11 28.65 14.98 2.19
C ALA A 11 29.05 13.71 1.41
N VAL A 12 29.00 12.54 2.06
CA VAL A 12 29.27 11.25 1.44
C VAL A 12 27.98 10.43 1.38
N VAL A 13 27.56 10.03 0.18
CA VAL A 13 26.32 9.28 -0.08
C VAL A 13 26.57 8.10 -1.01
N GLY A 14 25.69 7.10 -1.00
CA GLY A 14 25.74 5.99 -1.95
C GLY A 14 24.36 5.42 -2.28
N GLY A 15 24.19 4.87 -3.49
CA GLY A 15 22.88 4.36 -3.94
C GLY A 15 22.44 3.05 -3.31
N LYS A 16 23.34 2.34 -2.60
CA LYS A 16 23.09 1.05 -1.97
C LYS A 16 23.92 0.84 -0.70
N GLY A 17 23.41 0.04 0.23
CA GLY A 17 24.20 -0.53 1.32
C GLY A 17 25.36 -1.39 0.79
N GLY A 18 26.50 -1.42 1.49
CA GLY A 18 27.64 -2.26 1.12
C GLY A 18 28.63 -1.69 0.08
N VAL A 19 28.36 -0.52 -0.51
CA VAL A 19 29.29 0.15 -1.46
C VAL A 19 30.54 0.75 -0.80
N GLY A 20 30.60 0.76 0.54
CA GLY A 20 31.76 1.21 1.31
C GLY A 20 31.77 2.70 1.68
N LYS A 21 30.61 3.34 1.78
CA LYS A 21 30.44 4.79 2.09
C LYS A 21 31.12 5.21 3.40
N SER A 22 30.82 4.52 4.49
CA SER A 22 31.31 4.81 5.84
C SER A 22 32.81 4.59 5.97
N VAL A 23 33.31 3.52 5.34
CA VAL A 23 34.75 3.26 5.19
C VAL A 23 35.42 4.35 4.37
N PHE A 24 34.78 4.79 3.28
CA PHE A 24 35.27 5.89 2.46
C PHE A 24 35.29 7.20 3.24
N ALA A 25 34.22 7.56 3.96
CA ALA A 25 34.15 8.79 4.75
C ALA A 25 35.25 8.86 5.83
N ALA A 26 35.48 7.77 6.57
CA ALA A 26 36.57 7.69 7.57
C ALA A 26 37.95 7.89 6.95
N ASN A 27 38.27 7.12 5.91
CA ASN A 27 39.58 7.17 5.28
C ASN A 27 39.79 8.51 4.58
N PHE A 28 38.78 9.03 3.89
CA PHE A 28 38.83 10.32 3.23
C PHE A 28 39.02 11.46 4.22
N ALA A 29 38.38 11.43 5.39
CA ALA A 29 38.59 12.43 6.44
C ALA A 29 40.02 12.46 6.97
N CYS A 30 40.59 11.28 7.25
CA CYS A 30 41.99 11.17 7.63
C CYS A 30 42.94 11.63 6.50
N THR A 31 42.62 11.32 5.23
CA THR A 31 43.40 11.79 4.08
C THR A 31 43.40 13.31 3.96
N ILE A 32 42.23 13.96 4.03
CA ILE A 32 42.12 15.43 3.96
C ILE A 32 42.89 16.09 5.11
N MET A 33 42.77 15.54 6.32
CA MET A 33 43.49 16.02 7.49
C MET A 33 45.02 15.94 7.30
N ASN A 34 45.52 14.81 6.80
CA ASN A 34 46.95 14.59 6.61
C ASN A 34 47.52 15.39 5.44
N GLU A 35 46.85 15.39 4.29
CA GLU A 35 47.30 16.07 3.06
C GLU A 35 47.30 17.59 3.25
N LEU A 36 46.27 18.14 3.88
CA LEU A 36 46.11 19.60 4.04
C LEU A 36 46.54 20.14 5.39
N ARG A 37 47.00 19.27 6.31
CA ARG A 37 47.36 19.61 7.70
C ARG A 37 46.33 20.52 8.37
N SER A 38 45.05 20.20 8.17
CA SER A 38 43.91 21.02 8.59
C SER A 38 43.03 20.27 9.59
N GLN A 39 42.34 21.01 10.46
CA GLN A 39 41.37 20.43 11.38
C GLN A 39 40.15 19.93 10.59
N VAL A 40 39.82 18.65 10.78
CA VAL A 40 38.70 17.96 10.12
C VAL A 40 37.78 17.37 11.17
N LEU A 41 36.48 17.57 10.98
CA LEU A 41 35.43 16.89 11.75
C LEU A 41 34.74 15.86 10.86
N LEU A 42 34.64 14.63 11.35
CA LEU A 42 33.80 13.59 10.77
C LEU A 42 32.50 13.46 11.58
N ILE A 43 31.36 13.50 10.90
CA ILE A 43 30.03 13.35 11.50
C ILE A 43 29.39 12.09 10.91
N ASP A 44 28.95 11.18 11.77
CA ASP A 44 28.12 10.04 11.39
C ASP A 44 26.64 10.46 11.41
N ALA A 45 26.02 10.55 10.23
CA ALA A 45 24.61 10.89 10.06
C ALA A 45 23.86 9.82 9.23
N ASP A 46 24.41 8.60 9.11
CA ASP A 46 23.73 7.47 8.47
C ASP A 46 22.63 6.96 9.41
N ALA A 47 21.38 7.17 9.03
CA ALA A 47 20.22 6.78 9.83
C ALA A 47 19.93 5.26 9.80
N ARG A 48 20.54 4.52 8.86
CA ARG A 48 20.29 3.09 8.63
C ARG A 48 21.41 2.22 9.22
N SER A 49 22.66 2.64 9.00
CA SER A 49 23.88 1.97 9.45
C SER A 49 24.43 2.63 10.73
N VAL A 50 23.52 2.94 11.67
CA VAL A 50 23.81 3.81 12.81
C VAL A 50 24.93 3.22 13.68
N GLY A 51 26.02 3.95 13.84
CA GLY A 51 27.14 3.53 14.68
C GLY A 51 28.19 2.65 13.97
N ASP A 52 28.05 2.34 12.68
CA ASP A 52 29.11 1.68 11.90
C ASP A 52 30.42 2.48 11.95
N GLN A 53 30.31 3.81 11.99
CA GLN A 53 31.45 4.71 12.08
C GLN A 53 32.20 4.60 13.43
N ASN A 54 31.49 4.28 14.53
CA ASN A 54 32.12 4.00 15.83
C ASN A 54 33.04 2.78 15.74
N VAL A 55 32.59 1.74 15.04
CA VAL A 55 33.36 0.51 14.83
C VAL A 55 34.55 0.79 13.92
N ILE A 56 34.35 1.43 12.77
CA ILE A 56 35.42 1.74 11.81
C ILE A 56 36.53 2.56 12.45
N MET A 57 36.18 3.49 13.33
CA MET A 57 37.11 4.39 14.01
C MET A 57 37.63 3.87 15.36
N GLY A 58 37.06 2.78 15.90
CA GLY A 58 37.44 2.24 17.21
C GLY A 58 37.14 3.18 18.37
N LEU A 59 36.09 4.01 18.25
CA LEU A 59 35.78 5.06 19.21
C LEU A 59 34.47 4.80 19.94
N LYS A 60 34.45 5.13 21.24
CA LYS A 60 33.21 5.33 22.00
C LYS A 60 32.94 6.83 22.09
N PRO A 61 31.87 7.35 21.47
CA PRO A 61 31.63 8.79 21.45
C PRO A 61 31.47 9.38 22.87
N GLN A 62 32.16 10.49 23.14
CA GLN A 62 31.96 11.27 24.37
C GLN A 62 30.55 11.88 24.40
N LYS A 63 30.16 12.48 23.27
CA LYS A 63 28.81 12.96 22.96
C LYS A 63 28.39 12.42 21.60
N THR A 64 27.08 12.25 21.43
CA THR A 64 26.49 11.77 20.19
C THR A 64 25.60 12.84 19.58
N LEU A 65 25.35 12.77 18.26
CA LEU A 65 24.40 13.66 17.61
C LEU A 65 23.03 13.62 18.30
N LYS A 66 22.56 12.44 18.71
CA LYS A 66 21.29 12.27 19.44
C LYS A 66 21.27 13.02 20.77
N GLU A 67 22.35 12.97 21.54
CA GLU A 67 22.47 13.71 22.81
C GLU A 67 22.56 15.22 22.59
N LEU A 68 23.29 15.66 21.57
CA LEU A 68 23.41 17.08 21.25
C LEU A 68 22.10 17.64 20.68
N ALA A 69 21.34 16.84 19.93
CA ALA A 69 20.04 17.22 19.41
C ALA A 69 18.95 17.30 20.50
N SER A 70 19.08 16.57 21.61
CA SER A 70 18.14 16.60 22.74
C SER A 70 18.53 17.62 23.82
N PHE A 71 19.66 18.31 23.66
CA PHE A 71 20.16 19.27 24.64
C PHE A 71 19.34 20.57 24.63
N GLN A 72 18.68 20.87 25.76
CA GLN A 72 17.84 22.06 25.93
C GLN A 72 18.62 23.35 26.28
N GLY A 73 19.95 23.26 26.46
CA GLY A 73 20.82 24.40 26.73
C GLY A 73 21.45 25.01 25.48
N SER A 74 22.13 26.16 25.63
CA SER A 74 22.86 26.78 24.51
C SER A 74 24.12 25.99 24.18
N LEU A 75 24.26 25.51 22.93
CA LEU A 75 25.49 24.86 22.44
C LEU A 75 26.71 25.78 22.53
N ASN A 76 26.49 27.11 22.47
CA ASN A 76 27.57 28.11 22.52
C ASN A 76 28.26 28.21 23.89
N SER A 77 27.68 27.67 24.97
CA SER A 77 28.27 27.71 26.31
C SER A 77 29.10 26.48 26.66
N GLN A 78 29.17 25.45 25.78
CA GLN A 78 30.02 24.28 26.00
C GLN A 78 31.32 24.39 25.18
N PRO A 79 32.48 24.06 25.77
CA PRO A 79 33.73 24.07 25.02
C PRO A 79 33.73 22.98 23.95
N MET A 80 34.15 23.34 22.73
CA MET A 80 34.02 22.49 21.53
C MET A 80 34.65 21.09 21.70
N ASN A 81 35.76 21.02 22.43
CA ASN A 81 36.50 19.77 22.69
C ASN A 81 35.76 18.78 23.60
N THR A 82 34.71 19.19 24.32
CA THR A 82 33.87 18.28 25.11
C THR A 82 32.66 17.76 24.33
N LEU A 83 32.43 18.28 23.12
CA LEU A 83 31.30 17.91 22.27
C LEU A 83 31.67 16.88 21.19
N VAL A 84 32.96 16.69 20.93
CA VAL A 84 33.48 15.77 19.92
C VAL A 84 34.49 14.81 20.54
N THR A 85 34.64 13.64 19.93
CA THR A 85 35.61 12.63 20.35
C THR A 85 36.84 12.74 19.47
N MET A 86 38.02 12.84 20.07
CA MET A 86 39.28 12.89 19.32
C MET A 86 39.80 11.48 19.06
N HIS A 87 40.01 11.14 17.79
CA HIS A 87 40.72 9.93 17.39
C HIS A 87 42.24 10.09 17.62
N GLN A 88 42.97 8.98 17.79
CA GLN A 88 44.43 8.99 18.00
C GLN A 88 45.21 9.66 16.85
N SER A 89 44.63 9.71 15.64
CA SER A 89 45.21 10.41 14.49
C SER A 89 45.08 11.93 14.56
N GLY A 90 44.29 12.48 15.48
CA GLY A 90 43.93 13.89 15.54
C GLY A 90 42.61 14.24 14.84
N LEU A 91 41.91 13.28 14.23
CA LEU A 91 40.60 13.51 13.62
C LEU A 91 39.53 13.73 14.71
N ALA A 92 38.76 14.81 14.60
CA ALA A 92 37.60 15.02 15.45
C ALA A 92 36.41 14.21 14.91
N TYR A 93 35.64 13.59 15.81
CA TYR A 93 34.55 12.70 15.45
C TYR A 93 33.30 12.95 16.29
N LEU A 94 32.16 13.04 15.62
CA LEU A 94 30.84 13.12 16.23
C LEU A 94 29.98 11.94 15.76
N GLY A 95 29.79 10.97 16.63
CA GLY A 95 29.01 9.76 16.32
C GLY A 95 27.51 9.98 16.41
N ALA A 96 26.73 9.21 15.64
CA ALA A 96 25.27 9.27 15.65
C ALA A 96 24.69 8.89 17.03
N VAL A 97 25.16 7.75 17.57
CA VAL A 97 24.70 7.10 18.82
C VAL A 97 25.86 6.42 19.55
N ARG A 98 25.65 5.89 20.77
CA ARG A 98 26.71 5.21 21.55
C ARG A 98 26.91 3.76 21.15
N GLY A 99 25.85 3.07 20.77
CA GLY A 99 25.86 1.65 20.40
C GLY A 99 24.76 1.29 19.40
N PRO A 100 24.85 0.12 18.74
CA PRO A 100 23.96 -0.29 17.65
C PRO A 100 22.49 -0.51 18.08
N GLU A 101 22.22 -0.65 19.38
CA GLU A 101 20.89 -0.76 19.98
C GLU A 101 20.07 0.55 19.95
N GLU A 102 20.71 1.68 19.64
CA GLU A 102 20.06 2.99 19.62
C GLU A 102 19.70 3.45 18.20
N SER A 103 18.50 4.00 18.03
CA SER A 103 18.10 4.67 16.78
C SER A 103 18.42 6.17 16.79
N LEU A 104 18.73 6.69 15.60
CA LEU A 104 18.97 8.11 15.35
C LEU A 104 17.67 8.78 14.86
N ASN A 105 17.03 9.58 15.71
CA ASN A 105 15.90 10.43 15.32
C ASN A 105 16.23 11.89 15.66
N ILE A 106 16.51 12.70 14.64
CA ILE A 106 16.98 14.09 14.79
C ILE A 106 16.13 15.01 13.94
N ASN A 107 15.68 16.12 14.53
CA ASN A 107 15.01 17.20 13.81
C ASN A 107 15.97 17.80 12.76
N PRO A 108 15.55 17.94 11.49
CA PRO A 108 16.38 18.48 10.41
C PRO A 108 17.03 19.83 10.71
N ASP A 109 16.29 20.74 11.36
CA ASP A 109 16.79 22.07 11.70
C ASP A 109 17.93 22.01 12.73
N LEU A 110 17.90 21.01 13.61
CA LEU A 110 18.92 20.82 14.62
C LEU A 110 20.22 20.27 14.04
N LEU A 111 20.14 19.33 13.08
CA LEU A 111 21.35 18.84 12.40
C LEU A 111 22.02 19.96 11.60
N GLY A 112 21.24 20.77 10.89
CA GLY A 112 21.75 21.96 10.18
C GLY A 112 22.42 22.97 11.13
N LYS A 113 21.79 23.28 12.26
CA LYS A 113 22.36 24.16 13.30
C LYS A 113 23.63 23.59 13.93
N LEU A 114 23.70 22.29 14.16
CA LEU A 114 24.90 21.62 14.67
C LEU A 114 26.05 21.74 13.67
N VAL A 115 25.79 21.45 12.40
CA VAL A 115 26.80 21.60 11.33
C VAL A 115 27.24 23.06 11.19
N GLU A 116 26.32 24.02 11.27
CA GLU A 116 26.66 25.45 11.29
C GLU A 116 27.56 25.80 12.48
N PHE A 117 27.21 25.35 13.68
CA PHE A 117 27.99 25.58 14.89
C PHE A 117 29.44 25.05 14.74
N PHE A 118 29.59 23.80 14.31
CA PHE A 118 30.92 23.20 14.10
C PHE A 118 31.69 23.85 12.93
N SER A 119 30.99 24.38 11.91
CA SER A 119 31.64 25.05 10.78
C SER A 119 32.47 26.27 11.17
N ARG A 120 32.25 26.82 12.37
CA ARG A 120 33.00 27.96 12.91
C ARG A 120 34.41 27.58 13.38
N ALA A 121 34.67 26.30 13.68
CA ALA A 121 35.95 25.82 14.18
C ALA A 121 36.69 24.86 13.24
N TYR A 122 35.96 24.18 12.35
CA TYR A 122 36.56 23.22 11.43
C TYR A 122 36.63 23.77 10.01
N LYS A 123 37.78 23.63 9.35
CA LYS A 123 37.94 24.01 7.93
C LYS A 123 37.28 23.00 7.00
N PHE A 124 37.16 21.75 7.44
CA PHE A 124 36.50 20.67 6.71
C PHE A 124 35.58 19.92 7.65
N ILE A 125 34.34 19.72 7.21
CA ILE A 125 33.37 18.82 7.84
C ILE A 125 33.02 17.77 6.80
N ILE A 126 33.23 16.50 7.15
CA ILE A 126 32.84 15.37 6.33
C ILE A 126 31.67 14.69 7.02
N VAL A 127 30.57 14.53 6.31
CA VAL A 127 29.36 13.89 6.86
C VAL A 127 29.13 12.58 6.11
N ASP A 128 29.15 11.47 6.85
CA ASP A 128 28.63 10.21 6.32
C ASP A 128 27.11 10.25 6.38
N VAL A 129 26.48 10.48 5.23
CA VAL A 129 25.02 10.67 5.13
C VAL A 129 24.32 9.32 4.94
N GLY A 130 25.03 8.32 4.45
CA GLY A 130 24.48 6.99 4.23
C GLY A 130 23.77 6.81 2.89
N THR A 131 22.75 5.95 2.87
CA THR A 131 21.98 5.61 1.65
C THR A 131 20.58 6.19 1.61
N GLU A 132 20.02 6.57 2.76
CA GLU A 132 18.64 7.02 2.89
C GLU A 132 18.62 8.53 3.14
N LEU A 133 18.00 9.28 2.23
CA LEU A 133 17.98 10.74 2.26
C LEU A 133 16.75 11.26 3.01
N GLY A 134 16.77 11.14 4.33
CA GLY A 134 15.76 11.77 5.19
C GLY A 134 15.84 13.30 5.18
N PRO A 135 14.86 14.01 5.78
CA PRO A 135 14.87 15.48 5.80
C PRO A 135 16.11 16.10 6.46
N ALA A 136 16.67 15.45 7.48
CA ALA A 136 17.90 15.90 8.14
C ALA A 136 19.14 15.74 7.22
N GLN A 137 19.25 14.59 6.55
CA GLN A 137 20.28 14.32 5.55
C GLN A 137 20.18 15.30 4.38
N MET A 138 18.97 15.61 3.92
CA MET A 138 18.73 16.57 2.84
C MET A 138 19.15 17.98 3.24
N ALA A 139 18.89 18.41 4.47
CA ALA A 139 19.35 19.71 4.98
C ALA A 139 20.89 19.83 4.93
N VAL A 140 21.61 18.76 5.27
CA VAL A 140 23.07 18.71 5.13
C VAL A 140 23.50 18.76 3.66
N LEU A 141 22.82 18.03 2.77
CA LEU A 141 23.13 17.99 1.35
C LEU A 141 22.90 19.34 0.65
N GLN A 142 21.88 20.11 1.06
CA GLN A 142 21.58 21.45 0.54
C GLN A 142 22.66 22.47 0.91
N GLU A 143 23.26 22.33 2.09
CA GLU A 143 24.33 23.21 2.55
C GLU A 143 25.74 22.73 2.13
N ALA A 144 25.86 21.50 1.61
CA ALA A 144 27.14 20.91 1.21
C ALA A 144 27.86 21.73 0.14
N THR A 145 29.18 21.79 0.22
CA THR A 145 30.04 22.33 -0.85
C THR A 145 30.26 21.29 -1.95
N ALA A 146 30.40 20.02 -1.59
CA ALA A 146 30.51 18.91 -2.53
C ALA A 146 29.79 17.67 -1.98
N ILE A 147 29.22 16.88 -2.88
CA ILE A 147 28.53 15.63 -2.57
C ILE A 147 29.30 14.49 -3.25
N MET A 148 29.99 13.69 -2.44
CA MET A 148 30.74 12.52 -2.89
C MET A 148 29.76 11.36 -3.09
N ILE A 149 29.55 10.95 -4.34
CA ILE A 149 28.66 9.84 -4.69
C ILE A 149 29.52 8.58 -4.85
N VAL A 150 29.40 7.65 -3.91
CA VAL A 150 30.19 6.42 -3.87
C VAL A 150 29.39 5.27 -4.51
N THR A 151 29.96 4.61 -5.50
CA THR A 151 29.36 3.45 -6.20
C THR A 151 30.39 2.35 -6.45
N THR A 152 29.96 1.09 -6.62
CA THR A 152 30.82 -0.03 -7.07
C THR A 152 30.58 -0.33 -8.55
N PRO A 153 31.52 -0.98 -9.27
CA PRO A 153 31.41 -1.27 -10.70
C PRO A 153 30.48 -2.46 -11.03
N GLU A 154 29.35 -2.57 -10.33
CA GLU A 154 28.33 -3.60 -10.53
C GLU A 154 27.07 -2.99 -11.17
N VAL A 155 26.51 -3.64 -12.20
CA VAL A 155 25.36 -3.12 -12.98
C VAL A 155 24.17 -2.71 -12.09
N LEU A 156 23.79 -3.54 -11.12
CA LEU A 156 22.66 -3.27 -10.24
C LEU A 156 22.96 -2.12 -9.27
N VAL A 157 24.19 -2.00 -8.79
CA VAL A 157 24.60 -0.91 -7.89
C VAL A 157 24.61 0.43 -8.64
N VAL A 158 25.16 0.46 -9.87
CA VAL A 158 25.15 1.65 -10.72
C VAL A 158 23.72 2.10 -11.03
N THR A 159 22.81 1.15 -11.28
CA THR A 159 21.38 1.46 -11.49
C THR A 159 20.72 2.08 -10.26
N GLN A 160 21.08 1.64 -9.06
CA GLN A 160 20.59 2.24 -7.82
C GLN A 160 21.23 3.61 -7.55
N THR A 161 22.52 3.77 -7.84
CA THR A 161 23.21 5.07 -7.82
C THR A 161 22.57 6.06 -8.79
N GLN A 162 22.08 5.63 -9.96
CA GLN A 162 21.32 6.48 -10.88
C GLN A 162 20.05 7.04 -10.22
N ARG A 163 19.33 6.23 -9.43
CA ARG A 163 18.12 6.68 -8.72
C ARG A 163 18.46 7.75 -7.70
N LEU A 164 19.53 7.55 -6.92
CA LEU A 164 20.06 8.55 -5.99
C LEU A 164 20.42 9.86 -6.72
N VAL A 165 21.14 9.78 -7.84
CA VAL A 165 21.47 10.98 -8.65
C VAL A 165 20.21 11.70 -9.11
N ASN A 166 19.20 10.97 -9.59
CA ASN A 166 17.93 11.56 -10.03
C ASN A 166 17.15 12.21 -8.87
N GLU A 167 17.17 11.60 -7.69
CA GLU A 167 16.58 12.16 -6.47
C GLU A 167 17.24 13.48 -6.07
N LEU A 168 18.58 13.52 -6.06
CA LEU A 168 19.35 14.74 -5.76
C LEU A 168 19.09 15.85 -6.79
N LEU A 169 19.01 15.50 -8.08
CA LEU A 169 18.64 16.47 -9.14
C LEU A 169 17.21 16.99 -8.96
N SER A 170 16.28 16.12 -8.58
CA SER A 170 14.88 16.48 -8.32
C SER A 170 14.74 17.40 -7.12
N ALA A 171 15.64 17.28 -6.13
CA ALA A 171 15.78 18.21 -5.02
C ALA A 171 16.43 19.55 -5.40
N THR A 172 16.60 19.83 -6.70
CA THR A 172 17.18 21.06 -7.27
C THR A 172 18.66 21.30 -6.92
N LEU A 173 19.37 20.27 -6.49
CA LEU A 173 20.81 20.37 -6.22
C LEU A 173 21.59 20.47 -7.54
N PRO A 174 22.50 21.46 -7.69
CA PRO A 174 23.32 21.59 -8.89
C PRO A 174 24.16 20.34 -9.16
N LYS A 175 24.06 19.81 -10.38
CA LYS A 175 24.80 18.62 -10.82
C LYS A 175 26.31 18.74 -10.64
N ASP A 176 26.87 19.95 -10.74
CA ASP A 176 28.30 20.22 -10.54
C ASP A 176 28.79 19.86 -9.13
N MET A 177 27.90 19.83 -8.13
CA MET A 177 28.25 19.44 -6.77
C MET A 177 28.54 17.94 -6.64
N PHE A 178 28.08 17.12 -7.59
CA PHE A 178 28.16 15.68 -7.51
C PHE A 178 29.52 15.18 -7.99
N GLN A 179 30.30 14.62 -7.06
CA GLN A 179 31.63 14.11 -7.30
C GLN A 179 31.61 12.58 -7.23
N LEU A 180 31.60 11.92 -8.38
CA LEU A 180 31.47 10.47 -8.47
C LEU A 180 32.78 9.77 -8.08
N VAL A 181 32.71 8.84 -7.14
CA VAL A 181 33.82 7.96 -6.75
C VAL A 181 33.46 6.51 -7.05
N ILE A 182 34.27 5.85 -7.87
CA ILE A 182 34.09 4.45 -8.22
C ILE A 182 34.94 3.62 -7.26
N ASN A 183 34.28 3.02 -6.29
CA ASN A 183 34.88 2.25 -5.22
C ASN A 183 34.96 0.76 -5.55
N LYS A 184 35.91 0.05 -4.93
CA LYS A 184 36.14 -1.39 -5.14
C LYS A 184 36.29 -1.74 -6.63
N ALA A 185 37.04 -0.92 -7.37
CA ALA A 185 37.28 -1.15 -8.78
C ALA A 185 38.14 -2.39 -9.00
N SER A 186 37.68 -3.27 -9.87
CA SER A 186 38.37 -4.50 -10.26
C SER A 186 38.28 -4.68 -11.78
N PRO A 187 39.16 -5.51 -12.39
CA PRO A 187 39.12 -5.77 -13.83
C PRO A 187 37.83 -6.46 -14.32
N THR A 188 37.05 -7.07 -13.42
CA THR A 188 35.85 -7.85 -13.75
C THR A 188 34.56 -7.03 -13.72
N GLY A 189 34.61 -5.79 -13.23
CA GLY A 189 33.45 -4.90 -13.15
C GLY A 189 33.25 -4.05 -14.42
N LEU A 190 32.18 -3.25 -14.40
CA LEU A 190 31.94 -2.21 -15.41
C LEU A 190 33.11 -1.24 -15.49
N SER A 191 33.46 -0.82 -16.71
CA SER A 191 34.53 0.17 -16.89
C SER A 191 34.11 1.54 -16.32
N PRO A 192 35.05 2.32 -15.76
CA PRO A 192 34.78 3.66 -15.24
C PRO A 192 34.07 4.59 -16.23
N GLN A 193 34.43 4.51 -17.51
CA GLN A 193 33.79 5.28 -18.58
C GLN A 193 32.33 4.88 -18.77
N THR A 194 32.00 3.58 -18.69
CA THR A 194 30.62 3.10 -18.81
C THR A 194 29.76 3.63 -17.66
N ILE A 195 30.27 3.57 -16.44
CA ILE A 195 29.59 4.08 -15.24
C ILE A 195 29.38 5.59 -15.34
N SER A 196 30.42 6.32 -15.75
CA SER A 196 30.36 7.78 -15.94
C SER A 196 29.33 8.19 -17.00
N ASN A 197 29.28 7.47 -18.12
CA ASN A 197 28.30 7.71 -19.18
C ASN A 197 26.87 7.40 -18.73
N GLN A 198 26.67 6.29 -18.02
CA GLN A 198 25.36 5.90 -17.51
C GLN A 198 24.83 6.93 -16.50
N LEU A 199 25.65 7.29 -15.51
CA LEU A 199 25.31 8.29 -14.49
C LEU A 199 25.30 9.72 -15.02
N GLN A 200 25.81 9.94 -16.24
CA GLN A 200 26.09 11.25 -16.82
C GLN A 200 26.91 12.14 -15.89
N LEU A 201 27.81 11.57 -15.10
CA LEU A 201 28.66 12.26 -14.14
C LEU A 201 30.13 11.90 -14.39
N PRO A 202 31.04 12.88 -14.49
CA PRO A 202 32.47 12.58 -14.55
C PRO A 202 32.91 11.96 -13.21
N PHE A 203 33.71 10.90 -13.27
CA PHE A 203 34.31 10.33 -12.05
C PHE A 203 35.49 11.19 -11.58
N LEU A 204 35.50 11.51 -10.29
CA LEU A 204 36.59 12.22 -9.62
C LEU A 204 37.79 11.29 -9.40
N GLY A 205 37.52 10.03 -9.04
CA GLY A 205 38.58 9.04 -8.88
C GLY A 205 38.06 7.61 -8.75
N ILE A 206 39.01 6.68 -8.81
CA ILE A 206 38.79 5.25 -8.83
C ILE A 206 39.58 4.67 -7.67
N ILE A 207 38.89 3.96 -6.77
CA ILE A 207 39.51 3.28 -5.63
C ILE A 207 39.59 1.79 -5.95
N PRO A 208 40.79 1.19 -5.99
CA PRO A 208 40.94 -0.23 -6.30
C PRO A 208 40.34 -1.12 -5.21
N GLN A 209 39.85 -2.30 -5.59
CA GLN A 209 39.45 -3.32 -4.63
C GLN A 209 40.67 -3.88 -3.90
N ASP A 210 40.73 -3.67 -2.58
CA ASP A 210 41.76 -4.20 -1.69
C ASP A 210 41.11 -4.66 -0.38
N GLU A 211 40.56 -5.87 -0.41
CA GLU A 211 39.85 -6.46 0.73
C GLU A 211 40.79 -6.76 1.89
N ALA A 212 42.03 -7.17 1.61
CA ALA A 212 43.02 -7.50 2.63
C ALA A 212 43.36 -6.27 3.49
N THR A 213 43.69 -5.14 2.86
CA THR A 213 43.96 -3.89 3.56
C THR A 213 42.72 -3.37 4.30
N SER A 214 41.55 -3.46 3.67
CA SER A 214 40.28 -3.01 4.27
C SER A 214 39.93 -3.83 5.52
N MET A 215 40.00 -5.16 5.45
CA MET A 215 39.72 -6.05 6.59
C MET A 215 40.74 -5.86 7.72
N MET A 216 42.03 -5.75 7.40
CA MET A 216 43.06 -5.48 8.41
C MET A 216 42.80 -4.15 9.15
N SER A 217 42.32 -3.13 8.43
CA SER A 217 42.00 -1.82 9.03
C SER A 217 40.83 -1.88 10.01
N LEU A 218 39.77 -2.64 9.65
CA LEU A 218 38.61 -2.84 10.52
C LEU A 218 38.98 -3.65 11.77
N GLN A 219 39.81 -4.69 11.65
CA GLN A 219 40.31 -5.45 12.80
C GLN A 219 41.16 -4.62 13.76
N LYS A 220 41.90 -3.64 13.22
CA LYS A 220 42.68 -2.68 14.00
C LYS A 220 41.85 -1.47 14.45
N TYR A 221 40.57 -1.42 14.08
CA TYR A 221 39.67 -0.28 14.30
C TYR A 221 40.30 1.08 13.96
N THR A 222 41.11 1.11 12.89
CA THR A 222 41.87 2.29 12.49
C THR A 222 41.80 2.42 10.96
N PRO A 223 41.47 3.60 10.40
CA PRO A 223 41.44 3.79 8.95
C PRO A 223 42.74 3.38 8.26
N PHE A 224 42.66 2.65 7.13
CA PHE A 224 43.84 2.13 6.43
C PHE A 224 44.78 3.21 5.90
N VAL A 225 44.30 4.43 5.66
CA VAL A 225 45.19 5.54 5.27
C VAL A 225 46.21 5.88 6.37
N ILE A 226 45.94 5.47 7.62
CA ILE A 226 46.85 5.56 8.77
C ILE A 226 47.56 4.22 8.97
N SER A 227 46.83 3.10 9.01
CA SER A 227 47.42 1.79 9.37
C SER A 227 48.22 1.13 8.23
N ALA A 228 47.99 1.55 6.98
CA ALA A 228 48.61 1.04 5.76
C ALA A 228 48.92 2.20 4.77
N PRO A 229 49.79 3.16 5.14
CA PRO A 229 49.97 4.40 4.40
C PRO A 229 50.59 4.21 3.00
N LYS A 230 51.23 3.06 2.76
CA LYS A 230 51.90 2.71 1.49
C LYS A 230 51.03 1.82 0.56
N ALA A 231 49.82 1.46 0.97
CA ALA A 231 48.96 0.59 0.17
C ALA A 231 48.48 1.31 -1.10
N PRO A 232 48.29 0.60 -2.24
CA PRO A 232 47.75 1.21 -3.46
C PRO A 232 46.38 1.86 -3.26
N VAL A 233 45.52 1.25 -2.44
CA VAL A 233 44.22 1.82 -2.06
C VAL A 233 44.39 3.16 -1.33
N THR A 234 45.39 3.31 -0.46
CA THR A 234 45.69 4.57 0.23
C THR A 234 46.11 5.66 -0.75
N ALA A 235 46.97 5.34 -1.73
CA ALA A 235 47.38 6.29 -2.75
C ALA A 235 46.19 6.82 -3.56
N ALA A 236 45.19 5.98 -3.85
CA ALA A 236 43.97 6.38 -4.56
C ALA A 236 43.12 7.38 -3.75
N TYR A 237 43.06 7.28 -2.42
CA TYR A 237 42.37 8.29 -1.59
C TYR A 237 43.08 9.65 -1.64
N TYR A 238 44.42 9.67 -1.59
CA TYR A 238 45.19 10.90 -1.73
C TYR A 238 45.00 11.54 -3.11
N ASP A 239 44.89 10.75 -4.18
CA ASP A 239 44.55 11.25 -5.52
C ASP A 239 43.17 11.92 -5.56
N VAL A 240 42.14 11.28 -5.00
CA VAL A 240 40.79 11.87 -4.88
C VAL A 240 40.83 13.18 -4.08
N ALA A 241 41.54 13.20 -2.95
CA ALA A 241 41.68 14.39 -2.11
C ALA A 241 42.37 15.55 -2.84
N ARG A 242 43.47 15.28 -3.55
CA ARG A 242 44.19 16.29 -4.35
C ARG A 242 43.34 16.84 -5.48
N LYS A 243 42.61 15.99 -6.21
CA LYS A 243 41.71 16.43 -7.29
C LYS A 243 40.57 17.30 -6.76
N LEU A 244 39.95 16.90 -5.65
CA LEU A 244 38.87 17.68 -5.04
C LEU A 244 39.37 19.05 -4.55
N THR A 245 40.55 19.08 -3.93
CA THR A 245 41.11 20.29 -3.30
C THR A 245 41.91 21.16 -4.27
N GLY A 246 42.30 20.64 -5.43
CA GLY A 246 43.06 21.32 -6.50
C GLY A 246 42.26 22.31 -7.35
N GLY A 247 41.24 22.94 -6.77
CA GLY A 247 40.43 24.00 -7.41
C GLY A 247 38.94 23.67 -7.55
N ILE A 248 38.55 22.38 -7.51
CA ILE A 248 37.13 21.99 -7.60
C ILE A 248 36.35 22.61 -6.44
N LEU A 249 36.78 22.44 -5.18
CA LEU A 249 36.08 23.03 -4.03
C LEU A 249 35.95 24.56 -4.12
N GLN A 250 36.97 25.25 -4.62
CA GLN A 250 36.95 26.70 -4.74
C GLN A 250 35.93 27.14 -5.81
N ARG A 251 35.86 26.43 -6.94
CA ARG A 251 34.83 26.61 -7.96
C ARG A 251 33.43 26.31 -7.41
N LEU A 252 33.26 25.22 -6.67
CA LEU A 252 31.96 24.82 -6.10
C LEU A 252 31.46 25.81 -5.04
N LYS A 253 32.35 26.51 -4.32
CA LYS A 253 31.96 27.60 -3.42
C LYS A 253 31.39 28.83 -4.15
N THR A 254 31.81 29.05 -5.40
CA THR A 254 31.33 30.18 -6.22
C THR A 254 30.03 29.90 -6.98
N LEU A 255 29.55 28.64 -6.97
CA LEU A 255 28.28 28.30 -7.60
C LEU A 255 27.12 29.02 -6.90
N SER A 256 26.25 29.67 -7.69
CA SER A 256 25.00 30.22 -7.19
C SER A 256 24.10 29.08 -6.74
N ARG A 257 24.04 28.85 -5.43
CA ARG A 257 23.13 27.88 -4.84
C ARG A 257 21.72 28.46 -4.88
N PRO A 258 20.69 27.67 -5.19
CA PRO A 258 19.32 28.11 -4.93
C PRO A 258 19.26 28.48 -3.45
N LYS A 259 18.95 29.75 -3.15
CA LYS A 259 18.67 30.15 -1.77
C LYS A 259 17.49 29.29 -1.31
N PRO A 260 17.54 28.64 -0.14
CA PRO A 260 16.31 28.18 0.48
C PRO A 260 15.37 29.39 0.48
N ALA A 261 14.15 29.20 -0.01
CA ALA A 261 13.14 30.24 0.01
C ALA A 261 13.19 30.92 1.39
N PRO A 262 13.19 32.27 1.47
CA PRO A 262 13.41 32.95 2.73
C PRO A 262 12.44 32.38 3.77
N ALA A 263 13.01 31.84 4.85
CA ALA A 263 12.32 31.45 6.07
C ALA A 263 11.78 32.68 6.83
N ALA A 264 11.26 33.66 6.09
CA ALA A 264 10.42 34.77 6.55
C ALA A 264 8.92 34.45 6.42
N ALA A 265 8.57 33.17 6.20
CA ALA A 265 7.24 32.62 6.49
C ALA A 265 7.31 31.35 7.35
N ALA A 266 8.49 31.01 7.92
CA ALA A 266 8.73 29.74 8.59
C ALA A 266 9.56 29.83 9.89
N ALA A 267 9.84 31.03 10.41
CA ALA A 267 10.52 31.22 11.69
C ALA A 267 9.74 32.19 12.60
N ALA A 268 8.48 31.85 12.84
CA ALA A 268 7.69 32.24 14.01
C ALA A 268 6.70 31.09 14.25
N GLY A 269 7.21 29.96 14.73
CA GLY A 269 6.43 28.73 14.77
C GLY A 269 7.10 27.62 15.58
N ASP A 270 7.70 27.99 16.71
CA ASP A 270 7.91 27.04 17.81
C ASP A 270 7.40 27.68 19.11
N SER A 271 6.10 27.93 19.09
CA SER A 271 5.28 28.00 20.28
C SER A 271 3.94 27.38 19.90
N ALA A 272 3.78 26.10 20.23
CA ALA A 272 2.59 25.28 20.02
C ALA A 272 2.19 25.01 18.54
N SER A 273 1.95 23.74 18.23
CA SER A 273 1.16 23.32 17.09
C SER A 273 -0.31 23.72 17.27
N THR A 274 -0.60 25.01 17.16
CA THR A 274 -1.82 25.48 16.50
C THR A 274 -1.57 25.36 15.00
N GLY A 275 -2.25 24.41 14.36
CA GLY A 275 -2.21 24.23 12.91
C GLY A 275 -2.58 25.52 12.16
N SER A 276 -2.25 25.59 10.88
CA SER A 276 -2.60 26.71 10.00
C SER A 276 -4.09 27.00 10.04
N THR A 277 -4.42 28.01 10.84
CA THR A 277 -5.75 28.60 11.03
C THR A 277 -6.23 29.41 9.83
N GLN A 278 -5.45 29.49 8.75
CA GLN A 278 -5.86 30.22 7.55
C GLN A 278 -6.77 29.32 6.71
N GLY A 279 -8.06 29.48 6.96
CA GLY A 279 -9.15 28.77 6.28
C GLY A 279 -9.84 27.67 7.11
N MET A 280 -9.42 27.42 8.35
CA MET A 280 -10.09 26.48 9.25
C MET A 280 -11.22 27.19 10.00
N ASP A 281 -12.38 26.54 10.13
CA ASP A 281 -13.47 27.10 10.91
C ASP A 281 -13.08 27.21 12.41
N ALA A 282 -13.71 28.13 13.14
CA ALA A 282 -13.42 28.37 14.55
C ALA A 282 -13.56 27.09 15.41
N ARG A 283 -14.42 26.17 14.97
CA ARG A 283 -14.73 24.91 15.63
C ARG A 283 -13.60 23.87 15.48
N THR A 284 -12.92 23.83 14.35
CA THR A 284 -11.81 22.91 14.06
C THR A 284 -10.59 23.27 14.90
N LEU A 285 -10.34 24.57 15.10
CA LEU A 285 -9.30 25.06 16.00
C LEU A 285 -9.60 24.74 17.46
N LEU A 286 -10.88 24.84 17.83
CA LEU A 286 -11.30 24.49 19.18
C LEU A 286 -11.08 23.00 19.46
N LYS A 287 -11.43 22.13 18.49
CA LYS A 287 -11.12 20.69 18.58
C LYS A 287 -9.63 20.40 18.72
N ILE A 288 -8.79 21.05 17.90
CA ILE A 288 -7.33 20.84 17.95
C ILE A 288 -6.79 21.19 19.35
N ARG A 289 -7.24 22.31 19.95
CA ARG A 289 -6.86 22.69 21.32
C ARG A 289 -7.28 21.65 22.34
N ILE A 290 -8.55 21.25 22.33
CA ILE A 290 -9.08 20.25 23.28
C ILE A 290 -8.32 18.92 23.14
N HIS A 291 -8.04 18.48 21.90
CA HIS A 291 -7.33 17.23 21.63
C HIS A 291 -5.87 17.29 22.11
N ASN A 292 -5.17 18.39 21.88
CA ASN A 292 -3.80 18.58 22.37
C ASN A 292 -3.73 18.56 23.89
N GLU A 293 -4.70 19.17 24.57
CA GLU A 293 -4.74 19.19 26.03
C GLU A 293 -5.09 17.81 26.60
N LEU A 294 -5.97 17.05 25.92
CA LEU A 294 -6.30 15.67 26.30
C LEU A 294 -5.07 14.74 26.22
N ILE A 295 -4.22 14.91 25.20
CA ILE A 295 -2.97 14.14 25.06
C ILE A 295 -2.01 14.44 26.21
N ARG A 296 -1.98 15.68 26.72
CA ARG A 296 -1.10 16.09 27.83
C ARG A 296 -1.59 15.56 29.17
N THR A 297 -2.90 15.44 29.36
CA THR A 297 -3.52 15.00 30.62
C THR A 297 -3.66 13.48 30.71
N VAL A 298 -3.81 12.78 29.58
CA VAL A 298 -4.09 11.35 29.56
C VAL A 298 -2.99 10.60 28.83
N ASP A 299 -2.27 9.73 29.55
CA ASP A 299 -1.31 8.78 28.98
C ASP A 299 -2.06 7.63 28.27
N LEU A 300 -2.69 7.97 27.14
CA LEU A 300 -3.60 7.12 26.36
C LEU A 300 -2.96 5.79 25.93
N LYS A 301 -1.63 5.73 25.80
CA LYS A 301 -0.90 4.51 25.43
C LYS A 301 -1.01 3.42 26.50
N LYS A 302 -1.08 3.77 27.79
CA LYS A 302 -1.21 2.80 28.89
C LYS A 302 -2.62 2.20 28.97
N LEU A 303 -3.66 3.01 28.71
CA LEU A 303 -5.06 2.58 28.82
C LEU A 303 -5.52 1.67 27.67
N LEU A 304 -4.92 1.80 26.47
CA LEU A 304 -5.32 1.04 25.28
C LEU A 304 -4.69 -0.36 25.19
N VAL A 305 -3.59 -0.61 25.91
CA VAL A 305 -2.91 -1.91 25.98
C VAL A 305 -3.59 -2.84 26.99
N ASP A 306 -4.07 -2.30 28.11
CA ASP A 306 -4.63 -3.09 29.23
C ASP A 306 -6.15 -3.37 29.13
N GLY A 307 -6.87 -2.75 28.18
CA GLY A 307 -8.33 -2.81 28.08
C GLY A 307 -8.92 -3.93 27.20
N LYS A 308 -8.11 -4.71 26.48
CA LYS A 308 -8.60 -5.54 25.35
C LYS A 308 -9.17 -6.93 25.71
N GLN A 309 -9.53 -7.18 26.96
CA GLN A 309 -10.12 -8.46 27.37
C GLN A 309 -11.43 -8.35 28.16
N ASP A 310 -11.94 -7.14 28.43
CA ASP A 310 -13.07 -6.97 29.36
C ASP A 310 -13.98 -5.80 28.93
N GLU A 311 -15.21 -6.07 28.49
CA GLU A 311 -16.19 -5.06 28.04
C GLU A 311 -16.46 -3.98 29.12
N ASN A 312 -16.29 -4.35 30.40
CA ASN A 312 -16.45 -3.44 31.52
C ASN A 312 -15.30 -2.42 31.61
N LYS A 313 -14.06 -2.81 31.27
CA LYS A 313 -12.90 -1.91 31.27
C LYS A 313 -12.95 -0.91 30.12
N GLU A 314 -13.44 -1.33 28.95
CA GLU A 314 -13.61 -0.41 27.80
C GLU A 314 -14.65 0.68 28.10
N LYS A 315 -15.76 0.32 28.75
CA LYS A 315 -16.76 1.28 29.24
C LYS A 315 -16.16 2.23 30.29
N GLU A 316 -15.35 1.71 31.21
CA GLU A 316 -14.71 2.51 32.26
C GLU A 316 -13.70 3.51 31.67
N VAL A 317 -12.87 3.09 30.71
CA VAL A 317 -11.93 3.96 30.00
C VAL A 317 -12.69 5.03 29.23
N ARG A 318 -13.76 4.67 28.52
CA ARG A 318 -14.59 5.63 27.77
C ARG A 318 -15.23 6.67 28.67
N GLU A 319 -15.76 6.27 29.84
CA GLU A 319 -16.34 7.20 30.82
C GLU A 319 -15.29 8.10 31.47
N LYS A 320 -14.10 7.57 31.81
CA LYS A 320 -12.98 8.37 32.33
C LYS A 320 -12.51 9.41 31.31
N THR A 321 -12.26 9.01 30.07
CA THR A 321 -11.86 9.93 28.99
C THR A 321 -12.95 10.97 28.70
N LYS A 322 -14.23 10.59 28.72
CA LYS A 322 -15.35 11.52 28.57
C LYS A 322 -15.39 12.58 29.68
N ARG A 323 -15.12 12.19 30.93
CA ARG A 323 -15.02 13.14 32.06
C ARG A 323 -13.88 14.13 31.85
N GLU A 324 -12.70 13.67 31.46
CA GLU A 324 -11.55 14.54 31.19
C GLU A 324 -11.83 15.51 30.03
N ILE A 325 -12.40 15.03 28.92
CA ILE A 325 -12.80 15.90 27.80
C ILE A 325 -13.82 16.94 28.26
N THR A 326 -14.78 16.55 29.11
CA THR A 326 -15.77 17.48 29.68
C THR A 326 -15.09 18.59 30.47
N LEU A 327 -14.11 18.26 31.32
CA LEU A 327 -13.34 19.24 32.11
C LEU A 327 -12.49 20.16 31.25
N ILE A 328 -11.91 19.66 30.15
CA ILE A 328 -11.12 20.46 29.20
C ILE A 328 -12.04 21.41 28.43
N VAL A 329 -13.19 20.92 27.95
CA VAL A 329 -14.18 21.73 27.23
C VAL A 329 -14.74 22.85 28.13
N ASP A 330 -15.01 22.58 29.41
CA ASP A 330 -15.47 23.60 30.37
C ASP A 330 -14.47 24.73 30.58
N ARG A 331 -13.17 24.45 30.43
CA ARG A 331 -12.10 25.42 30.60
C ARG A 331 -11.80 26.21 29.33
N GLU A 332 -11.75 25.52 28.19
CA GLU A 332 -11.32 26.08 26.91
C GLU A 332 -12.47 26.69 26.09
N ALA A 333 -13.71 26.33 26.40
CA ALA A 333 -14.90 26.73 25.64
C ALA A 333 -16.14 26.99 26.52
N PRO A 334 -16.06 27.89 27.53
CA PRO A 334 -17.16 28.14 28.48
C PRO A 334 -18.43 28.71 27.82
N ASP A 335 -18.30 29.39 26.67
CA ASP A 335 -19.38 30.11 26.00
C ASP A 335 -20.14 29.27 24.95
N VAL A 336 -19.82 27.98 24.81
CA VAL A 336 -20.46 27.09 23.81
C VAL A 336 -21.83 26.60 24.30
N ALA A 337 -22.85 26.69 23.46
CA ALA A 337 -24.21 26.23 23.77
C ALA A 337 -24.27 24.73 24.12
N ARG A 338 -25.19 24.34 25.01
CA ARG A 338 -25.25 22.97 25.60
C ARG A 338 -25.36 21.84 24.56
N GLU A 339 -26.08 22.06 23.46
CA GLU A 339 -26.20 21.09 22.36
C GLU A 339 -24.90 20.96 21.57
N GLU A 340 -24.27 22.08 21.23
CA GLU A 340 -22.99 22.11 20.52
C GLU A 340 -21.85 21.55 21.37
N ARG A 341 -21.88 21.79 22.68
CA ARG A 341 -20.97 21.21 23.67
C ARG A 341 -21.05 19.68 23.68
N SER A 342 -22.26 19.14 23.69
CA SER A 342 -22.50 17.69 23.71
C SER A 342 -22.02 17.04 22.40
N LYS A 343 -22.22 17.72 21.26
CA LYS A 343 -21.70 17.31 19.95
C LYS A 343 -20.16 17.34 19.90
N LEU A 344 -19.54 18.39 20.43
CA LEU A 344 -18.09 18.55 20.49
C LEU A 344 -17.43 17.47 21.37
N ILE A 345 -17.98 17.19 22.56
CA ILE A 345 -17.49 16.14 23.45
C ILE A 345 -17.58 14.77 22.76
N LYS A 346 -18.69 14.48 22.09
CA LYS A 346 -18.86 13.22 21.34
C LYS A 346 -17.79 13.09 20.25
N GLU A 347 -17.61 14.12 19.42
CA GLU A 347 -16.65 14.11 18.32
C GLU A 347 -15.20 13.95 18.82
N VAL A 348 -14.80 14.67 19.88
CA VAL A 348 -13.44 14.56 20.45
C VAL A 348 -13.23 13.19 21.11
N LEU A 349 -14.26 12.62 21.75
CA LEU A 349 -14.20 11.29 22.34
C LEU A 349 -14.03 10.20 21.28
N GLU A 350 -14.74 10.32 20.16
CA GLU A 350 -14.63 9.43 18.99
C GLU A 350 -13.27 9.58 18.28
N GLU A 351 -12.71 10.79 18.18
CA GLU A 351 -11.33 11.00 17.70
C GLU A 351 -10.28 10.38 18.66
N ALA A 352 -10.49 10.55 19.96
CA ALA A 352 -9.56 10.05 20.98
C ALA A 352 -9.54 8.51 21.08
N LEU A 353 -10.71 7.86 21.02
CA LEU A 353 -10.87 6.43 21.30
C LEU A 353 -11.33 5.57 20.11
N GLY A 354 -11.95 6.17 19.08
CA GLY A 354 -12.58 5.49 17.94
C GLY A 354 -11.77 5.55 16.62
N LEU A 355 -12.43 5.42 15.48
CA LEU A 355 -11.82 5.60 14.14
C LEU A 355 -11.99 7.03 13.60
N GLY A 356 -12.43 7.95 14.45
CA GLY A 356 -12.64 9.35 14.11
C GLY A 356 -13.61 9.51 12.93
N PRO A 357 -13.28 10.35 11.93
CA PRO A 357 -14.19 10.65 10.82
C PRO A 357 -14.56 9.44 9.92
N LEU A 358 -13.86 8.30 10.05
CA LEU A 358 -14.16 7.09 9.29
C LEU A 358 -15.39 6.35 9.80
N GLU A 359 -15.80 6.54 11.07
CA GLU A 359 -16.91 5.77 11.65
C GLU A 359 -18.22 5.99 10.90
N ASP A 360 -18.55 7.24 10.58
CA ASP A 360 -19.75 7.59 9.81
C ASP A 360 -19.73 6.97 8.41
N LEU A 361 -18.58 6.98 7.74
CA LEU A 361 -18.41 6.39 6.39
C LEU A 361 -18.48 4.86 6.42
N LEU A 362 -17.96 4.24 7.47
CA LEU A 362 -18.04 2.80 7.69
C LEU A 362 -19.47 2.36 8.03
N ALA A 363 -20.22 3.18 8.77
CA ALA A 363 -21.63 2.91 9.10
C ALA A 363 -22.58 3.08 7.91
N ASP A 364 -22.27 3.97 6.95
CA ASP A 364 -23.13 4.25 5.79
C ASP A 364 -23.24 3.05 4.83
N PRO A 365 -24.43 2.41 4.67
CA PRO A 365 -24.60 1.23 3.83
C PRO A 365 -24.46 1.50 2.33
N ASP A 366 -24.57 2.75 1.90
CA ASP A 366 -24.43 3.14 0.48
C ASP A 366 -22.96 3.28 0.06
N VAL A 367 -22.05 3.44 1.02
CA VAL A 367 -20.59 3.48 0.79
C VAL A 367 -20.05 2.07 0.60
N THR A 368 -19.43 1.81 -0.55
CA THR A 368 -18.78 0.52 -0.88
C THR A 368 -17.27 0.56 -0.70
N GLU A 369 -16.64 1.72 -0.87
CA GLU A 369 -15.20 1.91 -0.76
C GLU A 369 -14.88 3.30 -0.21
N ILE A 370 -13.85 3.41 0.62
CA ILE A 370 -13.36 4.66 1.21
C ILE A 370 -11.89 4.79 0.79
N MET A 371 -11.51 5.91 0.20
CA MET A 371 -10.14 6.21 -0.20
C MET A 371 -9.73 7.55 0.40
N VAL A 372 -8.69 7.55 1.22
CA VAL A 372 -8.15 8.74 1.88
C VAL A 372 -6.79 9.04 1.28
N ASN A 373 -6.63 10.26 0.77
CA ASN A 373 -5.41 10.75 0.14
C ASN A 373 -4.87 11.95 0.94
N GLY A 374 -4.19 11.64 2.05
CA GLY A 374 -3.82 12.61 3.08
C GLY A 374 -5.03 13.13 3.86
N ASN A 375 -4.80 14.05 4.79
CA ASN A 375 -5.83 14.50 5.73
C ASN A 375 -7.00 15.27 5.11
N LYS A 376 -6.82 15.90 3.93
CA LYS A 376 -7.82 16.80 3.33
C LYS A 376 -8.72 16.19 2.26
N ARG A 377 -8.34 15.04 1.69
CA ARG A 377 -9.04 14.48 0.51
C ARG A 377 -9.54 13.07 0.82
N VAL A 378 -10.82 12.96 1.12
CA VAL A 378 -11.50 11.66 1.30
C VAL A 378 -12.48 11.46 0.16
N PHE A 379 -12.35 10.33 -0.53
CA PHE A 379 -13.27 9.89 -1.58
C PHE A 379 -14.05 8.68 -1.09
N VAL A 380 -15.29 8.58 -1.54
CA VAL A 380 -16.13 7.41 -1.30
C VAL A 380 -16.71 6.91 -2.62
N GLU A 381 -16.81 5.60 -2.77
CA GLU A 381 -17.61 5.01 -3.82
C GLU A 381 -19.05 4.82 -3.32
N LYS A 382 -20.01 5.41 -4.05
CA LYS A 382 -21.45 5.13 -3.90
C LYS A 382 -22.03 4.71 -5.23
N SER A 383 -22.76 3.60 -5.25
CA SER A 383 -23.38 3.05 -6.47
C SER A 383 -22.42 2.90 -7.66
N GLY A 384 -21.15 2.57 -7.41
CA GLY A 384 -20.13 2.37 -8.45
C GLY A 384 -19.54 3.66 -9.05
N LYS A 385 -19.79 4.81 -8.42
CA LYS A 385 -19.18 6.11 -8.78
C LYS A 385 -18.37 6.64 -7.60
N VAL A 386 -17.13 7.04 -7.88
CA VAL A 386 -16.26 7.70 -6.90
C VAL A 386 -16.64 9.18 -6.83
N GLN A 387 -16.82 9.68 -5.60
CA GLN A 387 -17.15 11.08 -5.33
C GLN A 387 -16.35 11.60 -4.13
N LEU A 388 -16.06 12.90 -4.13
CA LEU A 388 -15.40 13.56 -3.00
C LEU A 388 -16.36 13.65 -1.81
N SER A 389 -15.91 13.21 -0.65
CA SER A 389 -16.62 13.30 0.63
C SER A 389 -16.32 14.64 1.31
N PRO A 390 -17.29 15.25 2.04
CA PRO A 390 -17.03 16.43 2.86
C PRO A 390 -16.21 16.12 4.12
N VAL A 391 -15.99 14.84 4.43
CA VAL A 391 -15.25 14.38 5.59
C VAL A 391 -13.75 14.66 5.43
N THR A 392 -13.11 15.19 6.47
CA THR A 392 -11.66 15.45 6.52
C THR A 392 -11.07 15.05 7.87
N PHE A 393 -9.76 14.81 7.90
CA PHE A 393 -8.99 14.60 9.13
C PHE A 393 -8.32 15.91 9.56
N THR A 394 -8.13 16.08 10.87
CA THR A 394 -7.49 17.28 11.44
C THR A 394 -6.03 17.44 11.02
N SER A 395 -5.26 16.35 10.92
CA SER A 395 -3.86 16.35 10.45
C SER A 395 -3.44 14.99 9.87
N ASN A 396 -2.30 14.94 9.17
CA ASN A 396 -1.71 13.67 8.73
C ASN A 396 -1.33 12.77 9.92
N ASP A 397 -0.87 13.35 11.04
CA ASP A 397 -0.59 12.59 12.27
C ASP A 397 -1.84 11.96 12.87
N HIS A 398 -3.00 12.62 12.75
CA HIS A 398 -4.27 12.05 13.17
C HIS A 398 -4.64 10.84 12.30
N LEU A 399 -4.53 10.98 10.98
CA LEU A 399 -4.77 9.88 10.05
C LEU A 399 -3.80 8.71 10.29
N ARG A 400 -2.50 8.98 10.50
CA ARG A 400 -1.49 7.97 10.84
C ARG A 400 -1.85 7.20 12.11
N ARG A 401 -2.25 7.90 13.18
CA ARG A 401 -2.71 7.27 14.43
C ARG A 401 -3.95 6.40 14.23
N ILE A 402 -4.88 6.82 13.37
CA ILE A 402 -6.05 5.99 13.01
C ILE A 402 -5.61 4.74 12.25
N ILE A 403 -4.72 4.88 11.27
CA ILE A 403 -4.17 3.75 10.51
C ILE A 403 -3.50 2.75 11.46
N GLU A 404 -2.63 3.22 12.37
CA GLU A 404 -1.99 2.39 13.40
C GLU A 404 -3.04 1.66 14.27
N ARG A 405 -4.10 2.36 14.67
CA ARG A 405 -5.21 1.81 15.49
C ARG A 405 -6.00 0.74 14.74
N ILE A 406 -6.16 0.87 13.42
CA ILE A 406 -6.81 -0.13 12.56
C ILE A 406 -5.96 -1.40 12.47
N VAL A 407 -4.64 -1.27 12.30
CA VAL A 407 -3.77 -2.41 11.96
C VAL A 407 -3.24 -3.16 13.18
N THR A 408 -3.02 -2.48 14.30
CA THR A 408 -2.47 -3.07 15.54
C THR A 408 -3.28 -4.26 16.06
N PRO A 409 -4.63 -4.20 16.14
CA PRO A 409 -5.45 -5.33 16.57
C PRO A 409 -5.38 -6.55 15.64
N LEU A 410 -4.90 -6.37 14.41
CA LEU A 410 -4.77 -7.44 13.40
C LEU A 410 -3.41 -8.14 13.49
N GLY A 411 -2.58 -7.79 14.47
CA GLY A 411 -1.22 -8.30 14.61
C GLY A 411 -0.27 -7.78 13.52
N ARG A 412 -0.63 -6.67 12.86
CA ARG A 412 0.20 -6.02 11.84
C ARG A 412 0.78 -4.72 12.40
N GLN A 413 1.94 -4.35 11.89
CA GLN A 413 2.60 -3.08 12.22
C GLN A 413 2.75 -2.26 10.94
N ILE A 414 2.55 -0.96 11.07
CA ILE A 414 2.87 0.03 10.06
C ILE A 414 3.67 1.13 10.74
N ASN A 415 4.87 1.38 10.23
CA ASN A 415 5.83 2.34 10.76
C ASN A 415 6.84 2.67 9.66
N ASP A 416 7.84 3.50 9.95
CA ASP A 416 8.75 3.98 8.91
C ASP A 416 9.62 2.84 8.31
N SER A 417 9.82 1.73 9.04
CA SER A 417 10.50 0.52 8.54
C SER A 417 9.58 -0.41 7.75
N THR A 418 8.27 -0.34 7.96
CA THR A 418 7.24 -1.01 7.16
C THR A 418 6.14 -0.02 6.80
N PRO A 419 6.39 0.85 5.80
CA PRO A 419 5.54 2.02 5.52
C PRO A 419 4.26 1.67 4.75
N TYR A 420 3.90 0.39 4.62
CA TYR A 420 2.65 -0.04 4.02
C TYR A 420 2.15 -1.33 4.65
N VAL A 421 0.85 -1.57 4.53
CA VAL A 421 0.22 -2.77 5.06
C VAL A 421 -1.04 -3.11 4.28
N ASP A 422 -1.21 -4.39 4.01
CA ASP A 422 -2.46 -4.98 3.58
C ASP A 422 -3.02 -5.84 4.71
N ALA A 423 -4.27 -5.60 5.07
CA ALA A 423 -4.91 -6.28 6.18
C ALA A 423 -6.42 -6.47 5.97
N ARG A 424 -7.01 -7.31 6.81
CA ARG A 424 -8.43 -7.62 6.80
C ARG A 424 -9.04 -7.35 8.18
N LEU A 425 -10.10 -6.56 8.19
CA LEU A 425 -10.84 -6.22 9.40
C LEU A 425 -11.72 -7.38 9.85
N LYS A 426 -12.16 -7.34 11.11
CA LYS A 426 -13.03 -8.37 11.71
C LYS A 426 -14.38 -8.51 10.99
N ASP A 427 -14.88 -7.44 10.37
CA ASP A 427 -16.11 -7.45 9.57
C ASP A 427 -15.92 -8.04 8.16
N GLY A 428 -14.68 -8.40 7.79
CA GLY A 428 -14.29 -8.92 6.50
C GLY A 428 -13.78 -7.87 5.51
N SER A 429 -13.89 -6.58 5.84
CA SER A 429 -13.45 -5.47 5.00
C SER A 429 -11.93 -5.51 4.78
N ARG A 430 -11.47 -5.08 3.61
CA ARG A 430 -10.04 -5.01 3.30
C ARG A 430 -9.52 -3.61 3.53
N VAL A 431 -8.33 -3.53 4.09
CA VAL A 431 -7.62 -2.29 4.34
C VAL A 431 -6.25 -2.37 3.71
N ASN A 432 -5.95 -1.40 2.86
CA ASN A 432 -4.60 -1.08 2.43
C ASN A 432 -4.25 0.29 3.02
N ALA A 433 -3.09 0.40 3.65
CA ALA A 433 -2.58 1.69 4.10
C ALA A 433 -1.12 1.85 3.70
N VAL A 434 -0.75 3.07 3.35
CA VAL A 434 0.61 3.47 2.99
C VAL A 434 0.89 4.79 3.71
N ILE A 435 2.00 4.87 4.42
CA ILE A 435 2.45 6.08 5.13
C ILE A 435 3.72 6.62 4.50
N GLU A 436 4.16 7.79 4.97
CA GLU A 436 5.46 8.34 4.63
C GLU A 436 6.59 7.35 4.97
N PRO A 437 7.67 7.29 4.18
CA PRO A 437 7.98 8.14 3.01
C PRO A 437 7.36 7.68 1.68
N LEU A 438 6.65 6.55 1.63
CA LEU A 438 6.07 6.05 0.38
C LEU A 438 4.92 6.93 -0.13
N ALA A 439 4.08 7.44 0.79
CA ALA A 439 2.97 8.34 0.47
C ALA A 439 3.39 9.81 0.62
N ILE A 440 3.99 10.38 -0.45
CA ILE A 440 4.60 11.73 -0.46
C ILE A 440 3.62 12.83 -0.03
N ASP A 441 2.35 12.73 -0.43
CA ASP A 441 1.30 13.72 -0.15
C ASP A 441 0.64 13.55 1.24
N GLY A 442 1.15 12.65 2.08
CA GLY A 442 0.57 12.24 3.36
C GLY A 442 0.00 10.83 3.34
N PRO A 443 -0.41 10.27 4.50
CA PRO A 443 -0.86 8.88 4.59
C PRO A 443 -2.02 8.60 3.64
N ALA A 444 -1.93 7.48 2.95
CA ALA A 444 -2.98 6.95 2.09
C ALA A 444 -3.64 5.75 2.78
N LEU A 445 -4.97 5.69 2.73
CA LEU A 445 -5.75 4.60 3.30
C LEU A 445 -6.89 4.25 2.35
N THR A 446 -6.99 3.00 1.95
CA THR A 446 -8.10 2.46 1.16
C THR A 446 -8.80 1.38 1.97
N ILE A 447 -10.10 1.56 2.22
CA ILE A 447 -10.96 0.56 2.85
C ILE A 447 -12.01 0.11 1.84
N ARG A 448 -11.90 -1.13 1.38
CA ARG A 448 -12.93 -1.79 0.58
C ARG A 448 -13.86 -2.53 1.52
N LYS A 449 -15.06 -2.00 1.72
CA LYS A 449 -16.03 -2.52 2.69
C LYS A 449 -16.52 -3.89 2.26
N PHE A 450 -16.60 -4.80 3.22
CA PHE A 450 -17.25 -6.08 3.02
C PHE A 450 -18.76 -5.89 3.03
N LYS A 451 -19.37 -5.97 1.85
CA LYS A 451 -20.81 -5.84 1.72
C LYS A 451 -21.49 -7.12 2.20
N LYS A 452 -22.25 -7.03 3.31
CA LYS A 452 -23.10 -8.14 3.78
C LYS A 452 -24.27 -8.34 2.81
N GLY A 453 -24.47 -9.58 2.38
CA GLY A 453 -25.54 -9.94 1.45
C GLY A 453 -25.16 -9.68 -0.01
N GLY A 454 -24.85 -10.75 -0.74
CA GLY A 454 -24.57 -10.72 -2.17
C GLY A 454 -25.73 -10.18 -3.02
N ILE A 455 -25.50 -10.00 -4.32
CA ILE A 455 -26.56 -9.62 -5.26
C ILE A 455 -27.37 -10.88 -5.58
N THR A 456 -28.68 -10.87 -5.32
CA THR A 456 -29.56 -12.01 -5.60
C THR A 456 -29.91 -12.10 -7.09
N ALA A 457 -30.41 -13.26 -7.52
CA ALA A 457 -30.85 -13.48 -8.89
C ALA A 457 -31.95 -12.48 -9.32
N GLU A 458 -32.89 -12.18 -8.43
CA GLU A 458 -34.00 -11.24 -8.67
C GLU A 458 -33.47 -9.82 -8.91
N LYS A 459 -32.41 -9.41 -8.20
CA LYS A 459 -31.75 -8.12 -8.44
C LYS A 459 -31.05 -8.10 -9.79
N TYR A 460 -30.37 -9.16 -10.19
CA TYR A 460 -29.76 -9.25 -11.53
C TYR A 460 -30.81 -9.13 -12.65
N ILE A 461 -31.99 -9.75 -12.47
CA ILE A 461 -33.13 -9.59 -13.39
C ILE A 461 -33.66 -8.15 -13.35
N GLY A 462 -33.82 -7.57 -12.16
CA GLY A 462 -34.28 -6.19 -11.98
C GLY A 462 -33.35 -5.14 -12.59
N TYR A 463 -32.04 -5.38 -12.61
CA TYR A 463 -31.06 -4.55 -13.31
C TYR A 463 -31.07 -4.75 -14.83
N GLY A 464 -31.83 -5.74 -15.31
CA GLY A 464 -31.83 -6.19 -16.71
C GLY A 464 -30.49 -6.78 -17.12
N SER A 465 -29.68 -7.27 -16.19
CA SER A 465 -28.34 -7.82 -16.45
C SER A 465 -28.38 -9.21 -17.11
N ILE A 466 -29.50 -9.90 -16.93
CA ILE A 466 -29.78 -11.26 -17.39
C ILE A 466 -31.32 -11.46 -17.39
N THR A 467 -31.83 -12.36 -18.21
CA THR A 467 -33.27 -12.71 -18.21
C THR A 467 -33.58 -13.80 -17.19
N LYS A 468 -34.87 -13.97 -16.84
CA LYS A 468 -35.32 -15.06 -15.98
C LYS A 468 -34.97 -16.44 -16.55
N ASN A 469 -35.23 -16.67 -17.85
CA ASN A 469 -34.93 -17.95 -18.50
C ASN A 469 -33.44 -18.29 -18.43
N MET A 470 -32.55 -17.31 -18.61
CA MET A 470 -31.10 -17.51 -18.48
C MET A 470 -30.70 -17.82 -17.03
N ILE A 471 -31.33 -17.19 -16.04
CA ILE A 471 -31.11 -17.50 -14.62
C ILE A 471 -31.58 -18.91 -14.29
N ASP A 472 -32.78 -19.29 -14.72
CA ASP A 472 -33.35 -20.62 -14.47
C ASP A 472 -32.47 -21.70 -15.12
N PHE A 473 -31.97 -21.45 -16.34
CA PHE A 473 -30.99 -22.31 -16.99
C PHE A 473 -29.70 -22.46 -16.17
N LEU A 474 -29.08 -21.35 -15.75
CA LEU A 474 -27.85 -21.40 -14.95
C LEU A 474 -28.07 -22.07 -13.59
N ARG A 475 -29.24 -21.87 -12.96
CA ARG A 475 -29.62 -22.58 -11.73
C ARG A 475 -29.63 -24.08 -11.95
N ILE A 476 -30.32 -24.56 -12.97
CA ILE A 476 -30.39 -26.00 -13.28
C ILE A 476 -28.98 -26.56 -13.54
N CYS A 477 -28.14 -25.82 -14.26
CA CYS A 477 -26.75 -26.22 -14.49
C CYS A 477 -25.94 -26.34 -13.20
N VAL A 478 -26.05 -25.38 -12.28
CA VAL A 478 -25.35 -25.40 -10.99
C VAL A 478 -25.89 -26.52 -10.10
N GLU A 479 -27.21 -26.66 -9.96
CA GLU A 479 -27.84 -27.72 -9.15
C GLU A 479 -27.44 -29.12 -9.60
N ASN A 480 -27.15 -29.31 -10.89
CA ASN A 480 -26.77 -30.60 -11.46
C ASN A 480 -25.26 -30.81 -11.63
N GLY A 481 -24.44 -29.97 -11.00
CA GLY A 481 -23.00 -30.18 -10.92
C GLY A 481 -22.26 -29.88 -12.22
N LEU A 482 -22.73 -28.95 -13.07
CA LEU A 482 -21.93 -28.49 -14.20
C LEU A 482 -20.84 -27.50 -13.74
N ASN A 483 -19.63 -27.69 -14.26
CA ASN A 483 -18.49 -26.83 -14.00
C ASN A 483 -18.62 -25.52 -14.79
N VAL A 484 -18.53 -24.38 -14.10
CA VAL A 484 -18.76 -23.04 -14.69
C VAL A 484 -17.53 -22.14 -14.52
N VAL A 485 -17.07 -21.57 -15.63
CA VAL A 485 -16.06 -20.52 -15.64
C VAL A 485 -16.73 -19.18 -15.94
N ILE A 486 -16.57 -18.20 -15.04
CA ILE A 486 -17.09 -16.85 -15.24
C ILE A 486 -15.96 -15.96 -15.75
N SER A 487 -16.16 -15.38 -16.92
CA SER A 487 -15.15 -14.56 -17.61
C SER A 487 -15.60 -13.11 -17.77
N GLY A 488 -14.65 -12.18 -17.73
CA GLY A 488 -14.92 -10.74 -17.86
C GLY A 488 -13.76 -9.84 -17.48
N GLY A 489 -13.82 -8.57 -17.91
CA GLY A 489 -12.84 -7.55 -17.55
C GLY A 489 -12.81 -7.19 -16.05
N THR A 490 -11.87 -6.33 -15.66
CA THR A 490 -11.80 -5.80 -14.29
C THR A 490 -13.06 -4.99 -13.97
N GLY A 491 -13.62 -5.17 -12.76
CA GLY A 491 -14.81 -4.42 -12.33
C GLY A 491 -16.14 -4.81 -13.00
N SER A 492 -16.16 -5.85 -13.85
CA SER A 492 -17.38 -6.32 -14.52
C SER A 492 -18.38 -7.02 -13.59
N GLY A 493 -17.93 -7.46 -12.40
CA GLY A 493 -18.76 -8.13 -11.40
C GLY A 493 -18.67 -9.66 -11.41
N LYS A 494 -17.58 -10.26 -11.92
CA LYS A 494 -17.35 -11.71 -11.96
C LYS A 494 -17.58 -12.39 -10.60
N THR A 495 -16.89 -11.92 -9.55
CA THR A 495 -16.99 -12.50 -8.20
C THR A 495 -18.40 -12.33 -7.62
N SER A 496 -19.09 -11.23 -7.95
CA SER A 496 -20.50 -11.04 -7.54
C SER A 496 -21.43 -12.02 -8.24
N LEU A 497 -21.20 -12.30 -9.53
CA LEU A 497 -21.96 -13.31 -10.28
C LEU A 497 -21.66 -14.71 -9.77
N LEU A 498 -20.39 -15.02 -9.48
CA LEU A 498 -19.96 -16.27 -8.87
C LEU A 498 -20.68 -16.51 -7.53
N ASN A 499 -20.70 -15.49 -6.68
CA ASN A 499 -21.36 -15.55 -5.38
C ASN A 499 -22.89 -15.74 -5.50
N MET A 500 -23.50 -15.18 -6.55
CA MET A 500 -24.92 -15.39 -6.85
C MET A 500 -25.16 -16.83 -7.32
N LEU A 501 -24.38 -17.32 -8.29
CA LEU A 501 -24.50 -18.69 -8.79
C LEU A 501 -24.22 -19.73 -7.69
N SER A 502 -23.29 -19.45 -6.77
CA SER A 502 -23.03 -20.35 -5.64
C SER A 502 -24.23 -20.49 -4.69
N SER A 503 -25.20 -19.57 -4.70
CA SER A 503 -26.44 -19.73 -3.94
C SER A 503 -27.36 -20.84 -4.49
N PHE A 504 -27.15 -21.29 -5.73
CA PHE A 504 -27.87 -22.41 -6.33
C PHE A 504 -27.24 -23.77 -6.02
N ILE A 505 -26.12 -23.81 -5.31
CA ILE A 505 -25.52 -25.08 -4.87
C ILE A 505 -26.44 -25.73 -3.83
N PRO A 506 -26.79 -27.02 -3.98
CA PRO A 506 -27.62 -27.74 -3.01
C PRO A 506 -27.06 -27.66 -1.58
N SER A 507 -27.94 -27.50 -0.59
CA SER A 507 -27.54 -27.28 0.82
C SER A 507 -26.87 -28.48 1.49
N ASN A 508 -27.03 -29.68 0.93
CA ASN A 508 -26.46 -30.93 1.42
C ASN A 508 -25.01 -31.16 0.95
N GLU A 509 -24.48 -30.32 0.07
CA GLU A 509 -23.13 -30.46 -0.46
C GLU A 509 -22.11 -29.69 0.39
N ARG A 510 -20.91 -30.28 0.51
CA ARG A 510 -19.76 -29.67 1.16
C ARG A 510 -18.96 -28.84 0.15
N VAL A 511 -18.88 -27.54 0.41
CA VAL A 511 -18.22 -26.60 -0.50
C VAL A 511 -16.96 -26.03 0.13
N ILE A 512 -15.86 -26.03 -0.61
CA ILE A 512 -14.62 -25.37 -0.19
C ILE A 512 -14.36 -24.17 -1.09
N THR A 513 -14.27 -22.98 -0.50
CA THR A 513 -13.91 -21.76 -1.23
C THR A 513 -12.41 -21.50 -1.07
N VAL A 514 -11.74 -21.11 -2.15
CA VAL A 514 -10.32 -20.72 -2.16
C VAL A 514 -10.21 -19.34 -2.81
N GLU A 515 -9.74 -18.35 -2.05
CA GLU A 515 -9.68 -16.97 -2.52
C GLU A 515 -8.37 -16.29 -2.10
N ASP A 516 -7.88 -15.34 -2.91
CA ASP A 516 -6.78 -14.45 -2.48
C ASP A 516 -7.19 -13.67 -1.23
N ALA A 517 -8.43 -13.20 -1.20
CA ALA A 517 -9.06 -12.78 0.04
C ALA A 517 -10.55 -13.07 -0.01
N ALA A 518 -11.14 -13.53 1.10
CA ALA A 518 -12.44 -14.19 1.00
C ALA A 518 -13.60 -13.19 0.73
N GLU A 519 -14.06 -13.06 -0.51
CA GLU A 519 -15.21 -12.23 -0.90
C GLU A 519 -16.50 -13.05 -0.93
N LEU A 520 -16.42 -14.37 -1.14
CA LEU A 520 -17.56 -15.25 -1.28
C LEU A 520 -18.31 -15.43 0.05
N GLN A 521 -19.64 -15.41 -0.05
CA GLN A 521 -20.63 -15.53 1.02
C GLN A 521 -21.67 -16.57 0.60
N LEU A 522 -21.30 -17.83 0.75
CA LEU A 522 -22.18 -18.95 0.48
C LEU A 522 -23.26 -19.06 1.56
N GLN A 523 -24.45 -19.51 1.15
CA GLN A 523 -25.62 -19.66 2.03
C GLN A 523 -25.72 -21.07 2.62
N GLN A 524 -24.97 -22.02 2.08
CA GLN A 524 -24.93 -23.41 2.53
C GLN A 524 -24.28 -23.50 3.91
N GLU A 525 -24.71 -24.47 4.72
CA GLU A 525 -24.19 -24.70 6.06
C GLU A 525 -22.78 -25.31 6.01
N HIS A 526 -22.55 -26.24 5.07
CA HIS A 526 -21.35 -27.08 5.03
C HIS A 526 -20.22 -26.46 4.19
N VAL A 527 -19.81 -25.24 4.55
CA VAL A 527 -18.81 -24.45 3.82
C VAL A 527 -17.50 -24.32 4.59
N VAL A 528 -16.38 -24.59 3.92
CA VAL A 528 -15.04 -24.24 4.44
C VAL A 528 -14.43 -23.14 3.59
N ARG A 529 -13.97 -22.07 4.24
CA ARG A 529 -13.40 -20.90 3.58
C ARG A 529 -11.89 -20.88 3.76
N LEU A 530 -11.16 -20.97 2.66
CA LEU A 530 -9.71 -20.89 2.60
C LEU A 530 -9.28 -19.58 1.95
N GLU A 531 -8.27 -18.95 2.52
CA GLU A 531 -7.71 -17.68 2.09
C GLU A 531 -6.20 -17.82 1.96
N THR A 532 -5.62 -17.19 0.93
CA THR A 532 -4.16 -17.20 0.76
C THR A 532 -3.46 -16.47 1.89
N ARG A 533 -2.18 -16.75 2.06
CA ARG A 533 -1.32 -16.01 2.99
C ARG A 533 -0.18 -15.39 2.20
N PRO A 534 -0.04 -14.05 2.18
CA PRO A 534 1.12 -13.42 1.58
C PRO A 534 2.40 -13.84 2.32
N ALA A 535 3.56 -13.68 1.68
CA ALA A 535 4.85 -13.92 2.31
C ALA A 535 4.99 -13.10 3.60
N SER A 536 5.74 -13.65 4.55
CA SER A 536 6.20 -12.92 5.73
C SER A 536 7.12 -11.76 5.33
N MET A 537 7.40 -10.85 6.27
CA MET A 537 8.37 -9.76 6.06
C MET A 537 9.78 -10.26 5.71
N GLU A 538 10.12 -11.50 6.10
CA GLU A 538 11.37 -12.18 5.77
C GLU A 538 11.33 -12.88 4.40
N GLY A 539 10.22 -12.74 3.65
CA GLY A 539 10.01 -13.36 2.35
C GLY A 539 9.67 -14.85 2.40
N SER A 540 9.42 -15.42 3.59
CA SER A 540 9.15 -16.84 3.81
C SER A 540 7.65 -17.11 4.00
N ASN A 541 7.22 -18.38 3.90
CA ASN A 541 5.91 -18.85 4.37
C ASN A 541 4.65 -18.32 3.63
N ALA A 542 4.76 -17.93 2.36
CA ALA A 542 3.60 -17.67 1.51
C ALA A 542 2.77 -18.96 1.31
N ILE A 543 1.44 -18.83 1.27
CA ILE A 543 0.51 -19.91 0.90
C ILE A 543 -0.32 -19.38 -0.26
N HIS A 544 -0.16 -19.97 -1.44
CA HIS A 544 -0.82 -19.54 -2.67
C HIS A 544 -2.13 -20.30 -2.91
N ILE A 545 -2.97 -19.81 -3.83
CA ILE A 545 -4.22 -20.47 -4.24
C ILE A 545 -3.97 -21.93 -4.60
N ARG A 546 -2.89 -22.19 -5.33
CA ARG A 546 -2.49 -23.53 -5.76
C ARG A 546 -2.31 -24.50 -4.59
N ASP A 547 -1.68 -24.04 -3.50
CA ASP A 547 -1.45 -24.86 -2.31
C ASP A 547 -2.78 -25.21 -1.62
N LEU A 548 -3.68 -24.23 -1.56
CA LEU A 548 -5.00 -24.40 -0.98
C LEU A 548 -5.91 -25.32 -1.80
N ILE A 549 -5.85 -25.28 -3.14
CA ILE A 549 -6.57 -26.23 -4.00
C ILE A 549 -6.08 -27.66 -3.74
N LYS A 550 -4.77 -27.88 -3.73
CA LYS A 550 -4.18 -29.21 -3.43
C LYS A 550 -4.55 -29.72 -2.05
N ASN A 551 -4.63 -28.82 -1.06
CA ASN A 551 -5.08 -29.17 0.27
C ASN A 551 -6.59 -29.47 0.30
N ALA A 552 -7.40 -28.67 -0.40
CA ALA A 552 -8.85 -28.83 -0.48
C ALA A 552 -9.24 -30.23 -1.00
N LEU A 553 -8.51 -30.79 -1.97
CA LEU A 553 -8.74 -32.15 -2.47
C LEU A 553 -8.67 -33.24 -1.38
N ARG A 554 -8.01 -32.98 -0.24
CA ARG A 554 -7.94 -33.91 0.91
C ARG A 554 -9.04 -33.70 1.94
N MET A 555 -9.87 -32.68 1.76
CA MET A 555 -10.91 -32.28 2.71
C MET A 555 -12.29 -32.84 2.35
N ARG A 556 -12.32 -33.80 1.39
CA ARG A 556 -13.53 -34.42 0.82
C ARG A 556 -14.57 -33.38 0.39
N PRO A 557 -14.23 -32.40 -0.47
CA PRO A 557 -15.23 -31.48 -1.01
C PRO A 557 -16.16 -32.22 -1.98
N ASP A 558 -17.43 -31.81 -2.03
CA ASP A 558 -18.25 -32.07 -3.21
C ASP A 558 -17.91 -31.04 -4.30
N ARG A 559 -17.66 -29.78 -3.91
CA ARG A 559 -17.28 -28.69 -4.82
C ARG A 559 -16.11 -27.86 -4.32
N ILE A 560 -15.29 -27.40 -5.26
CA ILE A 560 -14.25 -26.40 -5.01
C ILE A 560 -14.62 -25.13 -5.79
N ILE A 561 -14.71 -24.00 -5.09
CA ILE A 561 -14.94 -22.70 -5.71
C ILE A 561 -13.71 -21.85 -5.56
N VAL A 562 -13.11 -21.44 -6.67
CA VAL A 562 -11.94 -20.56 -6.67
C VAL A 562 -12.38 -19.15 -7.03
N GLY A 563 -12.05 -18.17 -6.20
CA GLY A 563 -12.45 -16.78 -6.44
C GLY A 563 -11.95 -16.25 -7.78
N GLU A 564 -10.68 -16.52 -8.11
CA GLU A 564 -10.08 -16.18 -9.40
C GLU A 564 -8.82 -17.01 -9.66
N CYS A 565 -8.68 -17.59 -10.85
CA CYS A 565 -7.43 -18.23 -11.28
C CYS A 565 -6.55 -17.22 -12.02
N ARG A 566 -5.35 -16.94 -11.49
CA ARG A 566 -4.40 -15.94 -12.04
C ARG A 566 -3.07 -16.52 -12.49
N ASP A 567 -2.80 -17.77 -12.15
CA ASP A 567 -1.51 -18.42 -12.35
C ASP A 567 -1.71 -19.94 -12.62
N GLY A 568 -0.65 -20.71 -12.38
CA GLY A 568 -0.63 -22.17 -12.51
C GLY A 568 -1.73 -22.91 -11.74
N ALA A 569 -2.39 -22.29 -10.76
CA ALA A 569 -3.56 -22.86 -10.08
C ALA A 569 -4.71 -23.22 -11.03
N ALA A 570 -4.77 -22.62 -12.23
CA ALA A 570 -5.74 -22.99 -13.26
C ALA A 570 -5.64 -24.48 -13.64
N LEU A 571 -4.43 -25.05 -13.73
CA LEU A 571 -4.26 -26.47 -14.05
C LEU A 571 -4.80 -27.37 -12.93
N ASP A 572 -4.44 -27.06 -11.67
CA ASP A 572 -4.92 -27.81 -10.51
C ASP A 572 -6.46 -27.72 -10.39
N MET A 573 -7.05 -26.59 -10.77
CA MET A 573 -8.50 -26.41 -10.81
C MET A 573 -9.17 -27.28 -11.87
N LEU A 574 -8.62 -27.31 -13.09
CA LEU A 574 -9.13 -28.18 -14.16
C LEU A 574 -8.99 -29.67 -13.79
N GLN A 575 -7.91 -30.03 -13.11
CA GLN A 575 -7.74 -31.38 -12.59
C GLN A 575 -8.80 -31.72 -11.55
N ALA A 576 -9.10 -30.81 -10.61
CA ALA A 576 -10.16 -31.01 -9.62
C ALA A 576 -11.52 -31.25 -10.29
N MET A 577 -11.87 -30.41 -11.29
CA MET A 577 -13.07 -30.53 -12.10
C MET A 577 -13.16 -31.87 -12.85
N ASN A 578 -12.04 -32.41 -13.31
CA ASN A 578 -11.99 -33.71 -14.00
C ASN A 578 -11.97 -34.91 -13.05
N THR A 579 -11.73 -34.72 -11.75
CA THR A 579 -11.46 -35.81 -10.78
C THR A 579 -12.52 -35.91 -9.68
N GLY A 580 -13.79 -35.80 -10.04
CA GLY A 580 -14.92 -36.07 -9.15
C GLY A 580 -15.32 -34.92 -8.23
N HIS A 581 -14.87 -33.70 -8.51
CA HIS A 581 -15.32 -32.48 -7.85
C HIS A 581 -16.17 -31.65 -8.83
N ASP A 582 -17.20 -32.30 -9.37
CA ASP A 582 -18.15 -31.71 -10.32
C ASP A 582 -18.88 -30.51 -9.71
N GLY A 583 -19.41 -29.62 -10.55
CA GLY A 583 -20.12 -28.42 -10.09
C GLY A 583 -19.22 -27.31 -9.57
N SER A 584 -17.91 -27.48 -9.71
CA SER A 584 -16.90 -26.52 -9.31
C SER A 584 -16.95 -25.26 -10.19
N MET A 585 -16.58 -24.11 -9.62
CA MET A 585 -16.67 -22.83 -10.32
C MET A 585 -15.44 -21.96 -10.08
N THR A 586 -15.08 -21.16 -11.07
CA THR A 586 -14.00 -20.17 -10.93
C THR A 586 -14.25 -18.92 -11.78
N THR A 587 -13.48 -17.86 -11.52
CA THR A 587 -13.44 -16.68 -12.39
C THR A 587 -12.09 -16.53 -13.09
N THR A 588 -12.11 -15.92 -14.28
CA THR A 588 -10.90 -15.57 -15.03
C THR A 588 -11.08 -14.25 -15.79
N HIS A 589 -9.97 -13.59 -16.11
CA HIS A 589 -9.98 -12.36 -16.90
C HIS A 589 -9.86 -12.67 -18.40
N ALA A 590 -10.92 -12.38 -19.15
CA ALA A 590 -10.97 -12.45 -20.60
C ALA A 590 -12.12 -11.59 -21.14
N ASN A 591 -12.01 -11.12 -22.40
CA ASN A 591 -13.02 -10.26 -23.01
C ASN A 591 -14.04 -11.03 -23.87
N SER A 592 -13.80 -12.32 -24.12
CA SER A 592 -14.71 -13.20 -24.82
C SER A 592 -14.57 -14.66 -24.34
N PRO A 593 -15.55 -15.54 -24.61
CA PRO A 593 -15.42 -16.98 -24.30
C PRO A 593 -14.23 -17.64 -25.00
N ARG A 594 -13.90 -17.23 -26.23
CA ARG A 594 -12.73 -17.74 -26.95
C ARG A 594 -11.42 -17.30 -26.27
N GLU A 595 -11.33 -16.03 -25.87
CA GLU A 595 -10.20 -15.54 -25.08
C GLU A 595 -10.12 -16.22 -23.72
N CYS A 596 -11.25 -16.57 -23.10
CA CYS A 596 -11.28 -17.32 -21.84
C CYS A 596 -10.57 -18.67 -21.98
N VAL A 597 -10.81 -19.41 -23.07
CA VAL A 597 -10.09 -20.66 -23.35
C VAL A 597 -8.60 -20.40 -23.53
N ALA A 598 -8.21 -19.44 -24.38
CA ALA A 598 -6.80 -19.09 -24.59
C ALA A 598 -6.10 -18.61 -23.29
N ARG A 599 -6.85 -17.93 -22.41
CA ARG A 599 -6.37 -17.50 -21.10
C ARG A 599 -6.13 -18.71 -20.20
N LEU A 600 -7.07 -19.65 -20.12
CA LEU A 600 -6.90 -20.89 -19.36
C LEU A 600 -5.69 -21.69 -19.87
N GLU A 601 -5.49 -21.78 -21.20
CA GLU A 601 -4.30 -22.40 -21.79
C GLU A 601 -3.01 -21.75 -21.25
N THR A 602 -2.95 -20.42 -21.31
CA THR A 602 -1.80 -19.63 -20.84
C THR A 602 -1.53 -19.85 -19.35
N LEU A 603 -2.58 -19.80 -18.53
CA LEU A 603 -2.46 -20.00 -17.08
C LEU A 603 -1.98 -21.41 -16.73
N CYS A 604 -2.42 -22.43 -17.48
CA CYS A 604 -1.97 -23.80 -17.28
C CYS A 604 -0.47 -23.98 -17.61
N MET A 605 0.04 -23.29 -18.64
CA MET A 605 1.48 -23.30 -18.95
C MET A 605 2.33 -22.70 -17.82
N MET A 606 1.78 -21.78 -17.02
CA MET A 606 2.47 -21.18 -15.87
C MET A 606 2.54 -22.13 -14.65
N SER A 607 1.97 -23.34 -14.73
CA SER A 607 2.00 -24.33 -13.65
C SER A 607 3.38 -24.96 -13.42
N GLY A 608 4.35 -24.72 -14.30
CA GLY A 608 5.68 -25.32 -14.25
C GLY A 608 5.71 -26.80 -14.67
N MET A 609 4.60 -27.33 -15.19
CA MET A 609 4.52 -28.65 -15.81
C MET A 609 4.70 -28.50 -17.33
N ASP A 610 5.59 -29.28 -17.92
CA ASP A 610 5.82 -29.30 -19.37
C ASP A 610 4.77 -30.22 -20.05
N LEU A 611 3.55 -29.70 -20.16
CA LEU A 611 2.44 -30.40 -20.82
C LEU A 611 2.28 -29.92 -22.27
N PRO A 612 2.13 -30.83 -23.24
CA PRO A 612 1.79 -30.45 -24.61
C PRO A 612 0.48 -29.64 -24.64
N MET A 613 0.42 -28.62 -25.50
CA MET A 613 -0.77 -27.77 -25.65
C MET A 613 -2.06 -28.55 -25.88
N ARG A 614 -1.99 -29.64 -26.64
CA ARG A 614 -3.13 -30.53 -26.87
C ARG A 614 -3.65 -31.14 -25.56
N ALA A 615 -2.78 -31.59 -24.66
CA ALA A 615 -3.18 -32.14 -23.38
C ALA A 615 -3.87 -31.08 -22.49
N ILE A 616 -3.39 -29.83 -22.51
CA ILE A 616 -4.04 -28.72 -21.80
C ILE A 616 -5.45 -28.48 -22.37
N ARG A 617 -5.61 -28.48 -23.69
CA ARG A 617 -6.92 -28.33 -24.34
C ARG A 617 -7.86 -29.48 -24.01
N GLU A 618 -7.37 -30.71 -23.97
CA GLU A 618 -8.13 -31.88 -23.55
C GLU A 618 -8.60 -31.74 -22.09
N GLN A 619 -7.75 -31.23 -21.20
CA GLN A 619 -8.14 -30.92 -19.82
C GLN A 619 -9.23 -29.85 -19.75
N ILE A 620 -9.11 -28.75 -20.51
CA ILE A 620 -10.11 -27.67 -20.55
C ILE A 620 -11.46 -28.20 -21.08
N ALA A 621 -11.42 -28.94 -22.19
CA ALA A 621 -12.61 -29.46 -22.85
C ALA A 621 -13.33 -30.54 -22.04
N GLY A 622 -12.60 -31.33 -21.26
CA GLY A 622 -13.18 -32.31 -20.33
C GLY A 622 -13.74 -31.68 -19.06
N ALA A 623 -13.08 -30.64 -18.53
CA ALA A 623 -13.39 -30.06 -17.23
C ALA A 623 -14.51 -29.02 -17.29
N VAL A 624 -14.46 -28.09 -18.25
CA VAL A 624 -15.35 -26.93 -18.28
C VAL A 624 -16.61 -27.29 -19.04
N ASN A 625 -17.80 -27.05 -18.48
CA ASN A 625 -19.05 -27.24 -19.21
C ASN A 625 -19.59 -25.91 -19.76
N LEU A 626 -19.49 -24.84 -18.98
CA LEU A 626 -20.04 -23.54 -19.32
C LEU A 626 -19.05 -22.40 -19.09
N ILE A 627 -19.03 -21.46 -20.03
CA ILE A 627 -18.39 -20.15 -19.89
C ILE A 627 -19.48 -19.08 -19.85
N VAL A 628 -19.53 -18.29 -18.78
CA VAL A 628 -20.46 -17.16 -18.64
C VAL A 628 -19.68 -15.86 -18.75
N GLN A 629 -19.89 -15.12 -19.83
CA GLN A 629 -19.18 -13.86 -20.10
C GLN A 629 -19.98 -12.67 -19.54
N ILE A 630 -19.41 -11.96 -18.57
CA ILE A 630 -19.98 -10.72 -18.00
C ILE A 630 -19.12 -9.51 -18.33
N SER A 631 -19.74 -8.41 -18.74
CA SER A 631 -19.05 -7.15 -19.02
C SER A 631 -19.72 -5.95 -18.36
N ARG A 632 -18.92 -4.94 -18.05
CA ARG A 632 -19.38 -3.59 -17.73
C ARG A 632 -19.37 -2.79 -19.02
N LEU A 633 -20.55 -2.38 -19.48
CA LEU A 633 -20.71 -1.59 -20.69
C LEU A 633 -20.34 -0.12 -20.45
N SER A 634 -20.23 0.66 -21.53
CA SER A 634 -19.80 2.07 -21.48
C SER A 634 -20.73 2.97 -20.68
N ASP A 635 -22.01 2.62 -20.55
CA ASP A 635 -23.01 3.30 -19.71
C ASP A 635 -22.92 2.91 -18.21
N GLY A 636 -21.97 2.05 -17.86
CA GLY A 636 -21.75 1.54 -16.51
C GLY A 636 -22.64 0.36 -16.12
N SER A 637 -23.61 -0.02 -16.95
CA SER A 637 -24.43 -1.20 -16.71
C SER A 637 -23.62 -2.49 -16.86
N ARG A 638 -23.96 -3.52 -16.09
CA ARG A 638 -23.33 -4.84 -16.17
C ARG A 638 -24.30 -5.80 -16.86
N LYS A 639 -23.86 -6.50 -17.90
CA LYS A 639 -24.69 -7.44 -18.68
C LYS A 639 -23.95 -8.77 -18.88
N ILE A 640 -24.69 -9.87 -18.90
CA ILE A 640 -24.19 -11.17 -19.38
C ILE A 640 -24.15 -11.14 -20.90
N LEU A 641 -22.97 -10.99 -21.48
CA LEU A 641 -22.82 -10.88 -22.94
C LEU A 641 -23.05 -12.20 -23.65
N SER A 642 -22.61 -13.31 -23.04
CA SER A 642 -22.81 -14.64 -23.59
C SER A 642 -22.85 -15.71 -22.51
N ILE A 643 -23.58 -16.79 -22.79
CA ILE A 643 -23.49 -18.07 -22.08
C ILE A 643 -23.13 -19.10 -23.15
N THR A 644 -22.01 -19.79 -22.96
CA THR A 644 -21.40 -20.62 -24.00
C THR A 644 -21.06 -21.99 -23.43
N GLU A 645 -21.48 -23.06 -24.11
CA GLU A 645 -21.04 -24.42 -23.84
C GLU A 645 -19.63 -24.66 -24.38
N VAL A 646 -18.83 -25.40 -23.62
CA VAL A 646 -17.60 -26.04 -24.12
C VAL A 646 -17.97 -27.45 -24.55
N ALA A 647 -18.10 -27.67 -25.86
CA ALA A 647 -18.70 -28.88 -26.43
C ALA A 647 -17.72 -30.04 -26.63
N GLY A 648 -16.43 -29.82 -26.36
CA GLY A 648 -15.36 -30.80 -26.57
C GLY A 648 -14.23 -30.27 -27.46
N MET A 649 -13.59 -31.16 -28.20
CA MET A 649 -12.52 -30.82 -29.15
C MET A 649 -12.79 -31.37 -30.54
N GLN A 650 -12.43 -30.59 -31.57
CA GLN A 650 -12.33 -31.04 -32.95
C GLN A 650 -10.89 -30.85 -33.43
N GLY A 651 -10.16 -31.96 -33.60
CA GLY A 651 -8.71 -31.91 -33.80
C GLY A 651 -8.03 -31.26 -32.59
N ASP A 652 -7.27 -30.19 -32.81
CA ASP A 652 -6.57 -29.46 -31.75
C ASP A 652 -7.32 -28.21 -31.25
N VAL A 653 -8.59 -28.03 -31.63
CA VAL A 653 -9.37 -26.84 -31.26
C VAL A 653 -10.48 -27.20 -30.27
N VAL A 654 -10.58 -26.45 -29.19
CA VAL A 654 -11.71 -26.54 -28.24
C VAL A 654 -12.94 -25.89 -28.88
N THR A 655 -14.01 -26.67 -29.01
CA THR A 655 -15.25 -26.25 -29.67
C THR A 655 -16.16 -25.54 -28.68
N LEU A 656 -16.64 -24.35 -29.06
CA LEU A 656 -17.53 -23.53 -28.26
C LEU A 656 -18.89 -23.40 -28.95
N ALA A 657 -19.97 -23.56 -28.20
CA ALA A 657 -21.34 -23.42 -28.70
C ALA A 657 -22.05 -22.32 -27.89
N GLU A 658 -22.24 -21.14 -28.48
CA GLU A 658 -22.94 -20.04 -27.81
C GLU A 658 -24.44 -20.38 -27.70
N ILE A 659 -25.00 -20.32 -26.50
CA ILE A 659 -26.40 -20.67 -26.20
C ILE A 659 -27.26 -19.41 -26.12
N PHE A 660 -26.75 -18.41 -25.39
CA PHE A 660 -27.38 -17.11 -25.21
C PHE A 660 -26.38 -16.01 -25.51
N ARG A 661 -26.86 -14.91 -26.10
CA ARG A 661 -26.07 -13.70 -26.31
C ARG A 661 -26.85 -12.43 -26.04
N PHE A 662 -26.16 -11.37 -25.66
CA PHE A 662 -26.70 -10.02 -25.65
C PHE A 662 -26.37 -9.32 -26.98
N LYS A 663 -27.40 -8.83 -27.67
CA LYS A 663 -27.25 -8.05 -28.90
C LYS A 663 -27.59 -6.60 -28.61
N GLU A 664 -26.59 -5.73 -28.71
CA GLU A 664 -26.78 -4.28 -28.64
C GLU A 664 -27.60 -3.80 -29.85
N THR A 665 -28.60 -2.95 -29.60
CA THR A 665 -29.50 -2.39 -30.62
C THR A 665 -29.35 -0.88 -30.76
N GLY A 666 -28.62 -0.22 -29.85
CA GLY A 666 -28.34 1.21 -29.92
C GLY A 666 -28.25 1.87 -28.54
N TYR A 667 -28.53 3.16 -28.50
CA TYR A 667 -28.53 3.98 -27.29
C TYR A 667 -29.88 4.67 -27.09
N ASP A 668 -30.30 4.83 -25.84
CA ASP A 668 -31.46 5.66 -25.50
C ASP A 668 -31.11 7.17 -25.47
N LYS A 669 -32.12 8.01 -25.18
CA LYS A 669 -31.97 9.48 -25.10
C LYS A 669 -30.96 9.95 -24.05
N ASN A 670 -30.68 9.11 -23.03
CA ASN A 670 -29.75 9.38 -21.96
C ASN A 670 -28.37 8.72 -22.20
N ARG A 671 -28.10 8.26 -23.44
CA ARG A 671 -26.89 7.49 -23.82
C ARG A 671 -26.74 6.16 -23.06
N LYS A 672 -27.82 5.60 -22.54
CA LYS A 672 -27.82 4.25 -21.97
C LYS A 672 -27.89 3.21 -23.08
N ILE A 673 -27.15 2.12 -22.96
CA ILE A 673 -27.13 1.08 -23.99
C ILE A 673 -28.46 0.32 -23.96
N GLN A 674 -29.05 0.18 -25.14
CA GLN A 674 -30.19 -0.69 -25.40
C GLN A 674 -29.72 -1.96 -26.10
N GLY A 675 -30.34 -3.08 -25.74
CA GLY A 675 -30.08 -4.37 -26.38
C GLY A 675 -31.04 -5.43 -25.88
N VAL A 676 -31.02 -6.57 -26.56
CA VAL A 676 -31.89 -7.70 -26.30
C VAL A 676 -31.06 -8.96 -26.06
N PHE A 677 -31.47 -9.76 -25.08
CA PHE A 677 -30.93 -11.11 -24.91
C PHE A 677 -31.62 -12.03 -25.90
N GLN A 678 -30.84 -12.85 -26.59
CA GLN A 678 -31.30 -13.77 -27.61
C GLN A 678 -30.71 -15.16 -27.36
N ALA A 679 -31.54 -16.19 -27.51
CA ALA A 679 -31.06 -17.55 -27.68
C ALA A 679 -30.54 -17.73 -29.12
N THR A 680 -29.52 -18.55 -29.29
CA THR A 680 -28.91 -18.81 -30.61
C THR A 680 -29.59 -19.95 -31.38
N GLY A 681 -30.49 -20.70 -30.74
CA GLY A 681 -31.03 -21.96 -31.25
C GLY A 681 -30.16 -23.18 -30.88
N THR A 682 -28.99 -22.97 -30.29
CA THR A 682 -28.12 -24.06 -29.86
C THR A 682 -28.67 -24.76 -28.62
N ILE A 683 -28.97 -26.05 -28.74
CA ILE A 683 -29.35 -26.92 -27.63
C ILE A 683 -28.07 -27.54 -27.07
N PRO A 684 -27.73 -27.34 -25.78
CA PRO A 684 -26.50 -27.87 -25.22
C PRO A 684 -26.42 -29.39 -25.24
N SER A 685 -25.22 -29.94 -25.46
CA SER A 685 -25.00 -31.40 -25.56
C SER A 685 -25.34 -32.14 -24.27
N PHE A 686 -25.17 -31.48 -23.11
CA PHE A 686 -25.46 -32.07 -21.80
C PHE A 686 -26.97 -32.13 -21.46
N ILE A 687 -27.85 -31.55 -22.28
CA ILE A 687 -29.32 -31.60 -22.03
C ILE A 687 -29.82 -33.03 -21.96
N GLN A 688 -29.33 -33.93 -22.83
CA GLN A 688 -29.73 -35.32 -22.80
C GLN A 688 -29.34 -35.99 -21.48
N LYS A 689 -28.10 -35.77 -21.01
CA LYS A 689 -27.62 -36.30 -19.73
C LYS A 689 -28.44 -35.80 -18.54
N LEU A 690 -28.92 -34.56 -18.58
CA LEU A 690 -29.82 -34.02 -17.55
C LEU A 690 -31.21 -34.66 -17.63
N SER A 691 -31.74 -34.84 -18.84
CA SER A 691 -33.02 -35.54 -19.06
C SER A 691 -32.98 -36.98 -18.55
N ASP A 692 -31.88 -37.68 -18.74
CA ASP A 692 -31.69 -39.06 -18.26
C ASP A 692 -31.67 -39.12 -16.71
N LYS A 693 -31.30 -38.02 -16.05
CA LYS A 693 -31.39 -37.83 -14.59
C LYS A 693 -32.78 -37.35 -14.13
N GLY A 694 -33.75 -37.23 -15.04
CA GLY A 694 -35.11 -36.75 -14.75
C GLY A 694 -35.24 -35.22 -14.68
N VAL A 695 -34.20 -34.48 -15.08
CA VAL A 695 -34.22 -33.01 -15.09
C VAL A 695 -34.67 -32.51 -16.46
N VAL A 696 -35.86 -31.91 -16.49
CA VAL A 696 -36.47 -31.41 -17.73
C VAL A 696 -36.19 -29.92 -17.88
N ILE A 697 -35.52 -29.55 -18.97
CA ILE A 697 -35.32 -28.17 -19.37
C ILE A 697 -36.24 -27.87 -20.57
N PRO A 698 -37.19 -26.92 -20.46
CA PRO A 698 -38.08 -26.57 -21.57
C PRO A 698 -37.27 -26.13 -22.79
N ARG A 699 -37.51 -26.72 -23.97
CA ARG A 699 -36.73 -26.42 -25.18
C ARG A 699 -36.95 -25.01 -25.69
N GLU A 700 -38.09 -24.42 -25.34
CA GLU A 700 -38.50 -23.07 -25.71
C GLU A 700 -37.52 -22.01 -25.21
N ILE A 701 -36.75 -22.29 -24.14
CA ILE A 701 -35.74 -21.35 -23.65
C ILE A 701 -34.59 -21.15 -24.65
N PHE A 702 -34.36 -22.10 -25.55
CA PHE A 702 -33.32 -22.02 -26.59
C PHE A 702 -33.82 -21.39 -27.89
N ALA A 703 -35.09 -20.98 -27.94
CA ALA A 703 -35.67 -20.27 -29.07
C ALA A 703 -35.87 -18.78 -28.73
N ASN A 704 -35.78 -17.92 -29.74
CA ASN A 704 -36.23 -16.54 -29.61
C ASN A 704 -37.74 -16.48 -29.82
N ASP A 705 -38.45 -15.76 -28.97
CA ASP A 705 -39.86 -15.46 -29.21
C ASP A 705 -39.96 -14.46 -30.38
N PRO A 706 -40.63 -14.82 -31.50
CA PRO A 706 -40.81 -13.92 -32.63
C PRO A 706 -41.60 -12.64 -32.30
N ASN A 707 -42.33 -12.61 -31.17
CA ASN A 707 -43.09 -11.45 -30.71
C ASN A 707 -42.38 -10.61 -29.63
N ALA A 708 -41.19 -11.00 -29.15
CA ALA A 708 -40.46 -10.26 -28.10
C ALA A 708 -39.72 -9.00 -28.61
N GLY A 709 -39.91 -8.64 -29.88
CA GLY A 709 -39.24 -7.52 -30.53
C GLY A 709 -39.99 -6.20 -30.41
N THR A 710 -40.03 -5.57 -29.25
CA THR A 710 -39.81 -4.12 -29.00
C THR A 710 -40.06 -3.87 -27.50
N PRO A 711 -39.14 -3.30 -26.71
CA PRO A 711 -39.55 -2.67 -25.46
C PRO A 711 -40.32 -1.41 -25.85
N ALA A 712 -41.65 -1.48 -25.86
CA ALA A 712 -42.49 -0.29 -25.81
C ALA A 712 -41.99 0.55 -24.62
N ALA A 713 -41.64 1.80 -24.89
CA ALA A 713 -41.19 2.75 -23.89
C ALA A 713 -42.07 2.64 -22.65
N ALA A 714 -41.47 2.26 -21.51
CA ALA A 714 -42.15 2.20 -20.24
C ALA A 714 -42.73 3.59 -19.93
N ALA A 715 -44.01 3.77 -20.25
CA ALA A 715 -44.79 4.89 -19.78
C ALA A 715 -44.82 4.77 -18.25
N ALA A 716 -44.46 5.86 -17.58
CA ALA A 716 -44.42 5.99 -16.13
C ALA A 716 -45.80 5.69 -15.53
N ALA A 717 -46.03 4.44 -15.13
CA ALA A 717 -47.09 4.11 -14.19
C ALA A 717 -46.65 4.58 -12.80
N LYS A 718 -47.23 5.70 -12.34
CA LYS A 718 -47.13 6.14 -10.95
C LYS A 718 -47.50 4.97 -10.01
N PRO A 719 -46.77 4.76 -8.91
CA PRO A 719 -47.18 3.77 -7.91
C PRO A 719 -48.54 4.18 -7.31
N PRO A 720 -49.45 3.23 -7.03
CA PRO A 720 -50.70 3.55 -6.38
C PRO A 720 -50.41 4.06 -4.96
N ILE A 721 -51.02 5.19 -4.64
CA ILE A 721 -51.03 5.78 -3.30
C ILE A 721 -51.73 4.78 -2.36
N PRO A 722 -51.13 4.41 -1.21
CA PRO A 722 -51.82 3.54 -0.26
C PRO A 722 -53.01 4.28 0.32
N ALA A 723 -54.21 3.70 0.16
CA ALA A 723 -55.44 4.21 0.74
C ALA A 723 -55.32 4.26 2.27
N ALA A 724 -55.59 5.43 2.84
CA ALA A 724 -55.64 5.64 4.28
C ALA A 724 -56.64 4.67 4.93
N MET A 725 -56.18 3.91 5.94
CA MET A 725 -57.06 3.16 6.84
C MET A 725 -57.87 4.16 7.67
N ALA A 726 -59.17 4.25 7.41
CA ALA A 726 -60.13 4.89 8.31
C ALA A 726 -60.27 4.07 9.61
N PRO A 727 -60.42 4.70 10.78
CA PRO A 727 -60.53 3.99 12.04
C PRO A 727 -61.91 3.35 12.19
N LYS A 728 -61.94 2.06 12.53
CA LYS A 728 -63.17 1.35 12.94
C LYS A 728 -63.63 1.86 14.31
N MET A 729 -64.82 2.47 14.38
CA MET A 729 -65.56 2.60 15.63
C MET A 729 -66.30 1.29 15.95
N PRO A 730 -66.45 0.92 17.24
CA PRO A 730 -67.03 -0.35 17.65
C PRO A 730 -68.57 -0.29 17.68
N GLY A 731 -69.21 -1.30 17.10
CA GLY A 731 -70.66 -1.49 17.15
C GLY A 731 -71.12 -1.94 18.54
N VAL A 732 -72.08 -1.20 19.10
CA VAL A 732 -72.82 -1.53 20.33
C VAL A 732 -74.05 -2.36 19.95
N ALA A 733 -74.27 -3.46 20.68
CA ALA A 733 -75.42 -4.36 20.53
C ALA A 733 -76.74 -3.73 21.01
N PRO A 734 -77.91 -4.18 20.51
CA PRO A 734 -79.19 -3.53 20.81
C PRO A 734 -79.78 -4.02 22.14
N VAL A 735 -80.27 -3.10 22.96
CA VAL A 735 -81.16 -3.38 24.09
C VAL A 735 -82.51 -2.71 23.82
N LYS A 736 -83.55 -3.55 23.74
CA LYS A 736 -84.96 -3.14 23.77
C LYS A 736 -85.27 -2.34 25.05
N LYS A 737 -86.09 -1.29 24.94
CA LYS A 737 -87.31 -1.10 25.76
C LYS A 737 -88.14 0.10 25.29
N SER A 738 -89.38 -0.22 24.92
CA SER A 738 -90.64 0.48 25.19
C SER A 738 -90.60 1.91 25.75
N GLY A 739 -91.34 2.80 25.10
CA GLY A 739 -91.72 4.12 25.60
C GLY A 739 -91.88 5.11 24.47
#